data_AF-A0A841GVD9-F1
#
_entry.id   AF-A0A841GVD9-F1
#
_cell.length_a   1.000
_cell.length_b   1.000
_cell.length_c   1.000
_cell.angle_alpha   90.00
_cell.angle_beta   90.00
_cell.angle_gamma   90.00
#
_symmetry.space_group_name_H-M   'P 1'
#
loop_
_entity.id
_entity.type
_entity.pdbx_description
1 polymer ?
#
loop_
_entity_poly.entity_id
_entity_poly.type
_entity_poly.pdbx_seq_one_letter_code
_entity_poly.pdbx_strand_id
1 'polypeptide(L)'
;MKSIRLHAAAALAAVFLALPAHAQECPAAGNPRAEAGWTAYRAGDAAAARREFTAALRVCPAHVGARTGLGYAALRENAADEARRLFQGVVAESPDNVDALVGLGLSAWRLGDQETSRTAFTRAQRIDPSNADARDFLARLGPAPAARPVRAPLVRPDTLVYPSRARGDHFEVRTARGWQPFYLKGVNLGAALPGKHPSEFPDSAVYVQWIQQMAAMGANSIRAYTIHPPHFYSALRAWNLAHPDAPLWLVHGVWAELPPEDDFANREWEGEFFQEMRYVVDLLHGRADVPARPGHASGYYTADVSPWVLAYIIGREWEPFSVVAFNELHPELRGYRGRFLNVEGGTPMDAWLGKASEYIVAYETDTYHAQRPVAYTNWPTLDPLTHPTESTVAEEIAIRERLGERVESRPLEYDNDATGLDANLVTPTAALPAGYFASYHAYPYYPDFLVLDPGYNQARSPEGRSNYFGYLTELKRHHTHLPVVISEYGVPTSIGNAHFQPQGFHHGGVTEQQMAEIDARLTREIAEAGMAGGMIFAWIDEWFKKNWIAIEFEIPLERNRLWFNRLDAEQHYGMYAMDPGEVVPGATLAARAAGWRNIRPLYTGQGGTLRAASDEAYLWLRFEGDGGRLPPELFVGLDMLKPAAGDFRFPGRVGNRLPVGVEFVVSATGNEVRVMADPSSNPFRVERREGIAGQPSAGPNIESPLPGFFTGRWQMRFNRPFISQANEDGVYDSLRVVPNRRRFARDGTEFPALGYDRGLLRRGALPDGLWERDEANGVLEVRIPWGLLNVTDPSERRVLQDPEGQVPGDFGTTTVDGVRIVAAAREGSAWRQWPASGRAADVALFAWPTWEEPKWRARERPVYGAMREVFRTLRPAGEAGGGR
;
A
#
# COMPACT_ATOMS: atom_id res chain seq x y z
N MET A 1 -44.11 43.61 -9.12
CA MET A 1 -44.98 44.27 -8.13
C MET A 1 -44.14 44.57 -6.89
N LYS A 2 -43.94 45.88 -6.64
CA LYS A 2 -43.51 46.62 -5.43
C LYS A 2 -42.41 46.04 -4.51
N SER A 3 -41.37 46.75 -4.07
CA SER A 3 -40.70 48.02 -4.42
C SER A 3 -39.57 48.24 -3.38
N ILE A 4 -38.38 48.65 -3.84
CA ILE A 4 -37.63 49.87 -3.41
C ILE A 4 -37.04 49.89 -1.97
N ARG A 5 -35.68 49.80 -1.85
CA ARG A 5 -34.67 50.85 -1.44
C ARG A 5 -34.68 51.24 0.06
N LEU A 6 -33.63 51.74 0.73
CA LEU A 6 -32.15 51.81 0.67
C LEU A 6 -31.75 52.75 1.86
N HIS A 7 -30.53 52.64 2.38
CA HIS A 7 -29.74 53.62 3.19
C HIS A 7 -29.67 53.53 4.73
N ALA A 8 -28.46 53.18 5.18
CA ALA A 8 -27.47 54.02 5.90
C ALA A 8 -27.63 54.36 7.40
N ALA A 9 -26.64 53.83 8.14
CA ALA A 9 -25.67 54.52 9.01
C ALA A 9 -25.98 54.89 10.49
N ALA A 10 -24.94 54.60 11.28
CA ALA A 10 -24.45 55.29 12.49
C ALA A 10 -24.90 54.82 13.88
N ALA A 11 -23.95 54.12 14.53
CA ALA A 11 -23.45 54.29 15.90
C ALA A 11 -24.42 54.63 17.05
N LEU A 12 -24.40 53.81 18.12
CA LEU A 12 -23.73 54.18 19.37
C LEU A 12 -23.70 52.99 20.34
N ALA A 13 -22.63 52.96 21.14
CA ALA A 13 -22.36 51.99 22.17
C ALA A 13 -23.45 51.94 23.25
N ALA A 14 -23.86 50.72 23.62
CA ALA A 14 -24.34 50.42 24.96
C ALA A 14 -23.34 49.44 25.58
N VAL A 15 -22.41 50.00 26.37
CA VAL A 15 -21.64 49.25 27.37
C VAL A 15 -22.66 48.76 28.39
N PHE A 16 -23.13 47.51 28.24
CA PHE A 16 -23.64 46.79 29.39
C PHE A 16 -22.43 46.26 30.14
N LEU A 17 -22.10 46.94 31.23
CA LEU A 17 -21.37 46.38 32.35
C LEU A 17 -22.18 45.18 32.87
N ALA A 18 -21.97 44.01 32.26
CA ALA A 18 -22.25 42.75 32.91
C ALA A 18 -21.20 42.61 34.02
N LEU A 19 -21.64 42.93 35.24
CA LEU A 19 -20.97 42.49 36.47
C LEU A 19 -20.57 41.02 36.32
N PRO A 20 -19.44 40.57 36.89
CA PRO A 20 -19.12 39.16 36.89
C PRO A 20 -20.29 38.43 37.52
N ALA A 21 -20.95 37.57 36.73
CA ALA A 21 -21.93 36.65 37.24
C ALA A 21 -21.22 35.87 38.33
N HIS A 22 -21.57 36.16 39.58
CA HIS A 22 -21.07 35.42 40.72
C HIS A 22 -21.42 33.95 40.45
N ALA A 23 -20.41 33.07 40.46
CA ALA A 23 -20.58 31.65 40.29
C ALA A 23 -21.67 31.19 41.26
N GLN A 24 -22.85 30.91 40.73
CA GLN A 24 -23.97 30.42 41.51
C GLN A 24 -23.57 29.02 41.97
N GLU A 25 -23.29 28.86 43.26
CA GLU A 25 -22.89 27.57 43.84
C GLU A 25 -23.91 26.51 43.41
N CYS A 26 -23.43 25.46 42.71
CA CYS A 26 -24.32 24.41 42.23
C CYS A 26 -25.04 23.78 43.42
N PRO A 27 -26.37 23.53 43.33
CA PRO A 27 -27.10 22.85 44.37
C PRO A 27 -26.48 21.48 44.66
N ALA A 28 -26.40 21.09 45.93
CA ALA A 28 -25.83 19.82 46.38
C ALA A 28 -26.40 18.59 45.65
N ALA A 29 -27.62 18.68 45.09
CA ALA A 29 -28.26 17.62 44.31
C ALA A 29 -27.57 17.28 42.97
N GLY A 30 -26.78 18.19 42.40
CA GLY A 30 -26.00 17.93 41.17
C GLY A 30 -24.77 17.05 41.41
N ASN A 31 -24.15 17.15 42.58
CA ASN A 31 -22.88 16.49 42.91
C ASN A 31 -22.98 14.96 42.95
N PRO A 32 -24.01 14.32 43.56
CA PRO A 32 -24.16 12.87 43.53
C PRO A 32 -24.25 12.28 42.13
N ARG A 33 -24.86 12.99 41.17
CA ARG A 33 -24.95 12.56 39.77
C ARG A 33 -23.62 12.72 39.03
N ALA A 34 -22.90 13.81 39.29
CA ALA A 34 -21.54 13.97 38.76
C ALA A 34 -20.60 12.86 39.28
N GLU A 35 -20.69 12.52 40.57
CA GLU A 35 -19.93 11.40 41.18
C GLU A 35 -20.33 10.03 40.60
N ALA A 36 -21.62 9.80 40.37
CA ALA A 36 -22.10 8.60 39.68
C ALA A 36 -21.54 8.52 38.25
N GLY A 37 -21.51 9.64 37.52
CA GLY A 37 -20.90 9.75 36.20
C GLY A 37 -19.41 9.40 36.21
N TRP A 38 -18.64 9.92 37.16
CA TRP A 38 -17.23 9.58 37.31
C TRP A 38 -17.00 8.12 37.71
N THR A 39 -17.89 7.56 38.52
CA THR A 39 -17.85 6.14 38.91
C THR A 39 -18.09 5.24 37.70
N ALA A 40 -19.12 5.53 36.89
CA ALA A 40 -19.39 4.83 35.64
C ALA A 40 -18.23 4.98 34.64
N TYR A 41 -17.67 6.19 34.51
CA TYR A 41 -16.50 6.44 33.67
C TYR A 41 -15.31 5.58 34.11
N ARG A 42 -14.98 5.53 35.40
CA ARG A 42 -13.90 4.67 35.93
C ARG A 42 -14.18 3.18 35.73
N ALA A 43 -15.43 2.76 35.69
CA ALA A 43 -15.85 1.38 35.42
C ALA A 43 -15.80 0.99 33.92
N GLY A 44 -15.51 1.93 33.01
CA GLY A 44 -15.46 1.64 31.57
C GLY A 44 -16.76 1.91 30.82
N ASP A 45 -17.87 2.19 31.52
CA ASP A 45 -19.18 2.41 30.93
C ASP A 45 -19.37 3.89 30.53
N ALA A 46 -18.91 4.23 29.33
CA ALA A 46 -18.99 5.60 28.80
C ALA A 46 -20.45 6.07 28.59
N ALA A 47 -21.34 5.18 28.16
CA ALA A 47 -22.74 5.50 27.93
C ALA A 47 -23.47 5.83 29.25
N ALA A 48 -23.22 5.06 30.31
CA ALA A 48 -23.74 5.39 31.64
C ALA A 48 -23.13 6.68 32.19
N ALA A 49 -21.83 6.89 32.01
CA ALA A 49 -21.17 8.14 32.41
C ALA A 49 -21.82 9.36 31.73
N ARG A 50 -22.02 9.30 30.40
CA ARG A 50 -22.70 10.35 29.63
C ARG A 50 -24.10 10.64 30.19
N ARG A 51 -24.90 9.60 30.48
CA ARG A 51 -26.25 9.79 31.05
C ARG A 51 -26.21 10.54 32.38
N GLU A 52 -25.34 10.12 33.30
CA GLU A 52 -25.27 10.72 34.65
C GLU A 52 -24.71 12.16 34.61
N PHE A 53 -23.68 12.43 33.80
CA PHE A 53 -23.18 13.79 33.60
C PHE A 53 -24.23 14.70 32.96
N THR A 54 -24.95 14.21 31.95
CA THR A 54 -26.08 14.97 31.35
C THR A 54 -27.17 15.24 32.39
N ALA A 55 -27.48 14.26 33.22
CA ALA A 55 -28.47 14.40 34.29
C ALA A 55 -28.02 15.36 35.40
N ALA A 56 -26.72 15.49 35.66
CA ALA A 56 -26.14 16.51 36.55
C ALA A 56 -26.22 17.92 35.92
N LEU A 57 -25.91 18.04 34.62
CA LEU A 57 -25.98 19.31 33.89
C LEU A 57 -27.41 19.83 33.69
N ARG A 58 -28.43 18.96 33.70
CA ARG A 58 -29.83 19.41 33.75
C ARG A 58 -30.20 20.09 35.08
N VAL A 59 -29.55 19.68 36.17
CA VAL A 59 -29.77 20.25 37.52
C VAL A 59 -28.96 21.53 37.70
N CYS A 60 -27.69 21.51 37.28
CA CYS A 60 -26.82 22.68 37.28
C CYS A 60 -26.07 22.77 35.94
N PRO A 61 -26.55 23.57 34.97
CA PRO A 61 -25.88 23.71 33.67
C PRO A 61 -24.45 24.21 33.78
N ALA A 62 -24.12 24.99 34.81
CA ALA A 62 -22.79 25.55 35.09
C ALA A 62 -21.86 24.59 35.86
N HIS A 63 -22.24 23.33 36.08
CA HIS A 63 -21.41 22.39 36.85
C HIS A 63 -20.16 21.98 36.07
N VAL A 64 -19.04 22.66 36.36
CA VAL A 64 -17.73 22.45 35.70
C VAL A 64 -17.30 20.98 35.67
N GLY A 65 -17.32 20.29 36.82
CA GLY A 65 -16.91 18.87 36.89
C GLY A 65 -17.76 17.93 36.03
N ALA A 66 -19.07 18.15 35.91
CA ALA A 66 -19.96 17.34 35.08
C ALA A 66 -19.78 17.65 33.58
N ARG A 67 -19.47 18.92 33.22
CA ARG A 67 -19.19 19.31 31.83
C ARG A 67 -17.84 18.76 31.35
N THR A 68 -16.81 18.81 32.20
CA THR A 68 -15.52 18.16 31.97
C THR A 68 -15.69 16.64 31.84
N GLY A 69 -16.43 16.01 32.76
CA GLY A 69 -16.73 14.57 32.71
C GLY A 69 -17.50 14.15 31.45
N LEU A 70 -18.46 14.96 30.99
CA LEU A 70 -19.17 14.74 29.72
C LEU A 70 -18.21 14.79 28.52
N GLY A 71 -17.25 15.72 28.52
CA GLY A 71 -16.19 15.78 27.49
C GLY A 71 -15.33 14.51 27.47
N TYR A 72 -14.97 13.98 28.63
CA TYR A 72 -14.21 12.72 28.72
C TYR A 72 -15.04 11.50 28.31
N ALA A 73 -16.33 11.46 28.63
CA ALA A 73 -17.24 10.42 28.14
C ALA A 73 -17.34 10.45 26.60
N ALA A 74 -17.48 11.64 26.02
CA ALA A 74 -17.47 11.83 24.56
C ALA A 74 -16.14 11.37 23.92
N LEU A 75 -14.98 11.62 24.54
CA LEU A 75 -13.72 11.06 24.08
C LEU A 75 -13.72 9.51 24.09
N ARG A 76 -14.27 8.85 25.11
CA ARG A 76 -14.33 7.38 25.13
C ARG A 76 -15.26 6.79 24.08
N GLU A 77 -16.28 7.53 23.70
CA GLU A 77 -17.22 7.16 22.62
C GLU A 77 -16.72 7.59 21.23
N ASN A 78 -15.46 8.04 21.13
CA ASN A 78 -14.83 8.50 19.90
C ASN A 78 -15.48 9.76 19.26
N ALA A 79 -16.24 10.55 20.04
CA ALA A 79 -16.85 11.80 19.61
C ALA A 79 -15.92 13.01 19.90
N ALA A 80 -14.74 13.06 19.25
CA ALA A 80 -13.69 14.03 19.56
C ALA A 80 -14.08 15.49 19.28
N ASP A 81 -14.87 15.78 18.24
CA ASP A 81 -15.37 17.13 17.95
C ASP A 81 -16.33 17.66 19.00
N GLU A 82 -17.20 16.79 19.52
CA GLU A 82 -18.10 17.13 20.62
C GLU A 82 -17.31 17.40 21.90
N ALA A 83 -16.37 16.52 22.22
CA ALA A 83 -15.48 16.68 23.36
C ALA A 83 -14.71 18.00 23.29
N ARG A 84 -14.15 18.35 22.12
CA ARG A 84 -13.44 19.62 21.89
C ARG A 84 -14.32 20.82 22.25
N ARG A 85 -15.57 20.87 21.76
CA ARG A 85 -16.51 21.97 22.08
C ARG A 85 -16.82 22.04 23.58
N LEU A 86 -17.03 20.90 24.23
CA LEU A 86 -17.30 20.82 25.67
C LEU A 86 -16.13 21.36 26.50
N PHE A 87 -14.91 20.92 26.18
CA PHE A 87 -13.70 21.38 26.87
C PHE A 87 -13.39 22.85 26.57
N GLN A 88 -13.58 23.33 25.34
CA GLN A 88 -13.47 24.75 25.00
C GLN A 88 -14.44 25.61 25.84
N GLY A 89 -15.68 25.15 26.02
CA GLY A 89 -16.64 25.82 26.89
C GLY A 89 -16.18 25.89 28.35
N VAL A 90 -15.60 24.81 28.89
CA VAL A 90 -15.02 24.82 30.25
C VAL A 90 -13.81 25.75 30.34
N VAL A 91 -12.89 25.72 29.37
CA VAL A 91 -11.69 26.56 29.37
C VAL A 91 -12.03 28.04 29.17
N ALA A 92 -13.12 28.38 28.48
CA ALA A 92 -13.58 29.76 28.36
C ALA A 92 -14.06 30.34 29.71
N GLU A 93 -14.74 29.53 30.52
CA GLU A 93 -15.29 29.94 31.83
C GLU A 93 -14.28 29.76 32.98
N SER A 94 -13.40 28.75 32.88
CA SER A 94 -12.38 28.38 33.86
C SER A 94 -11.04 28.15 33.16
N PRO A 95 -10.32 29.23 32.79
CA PRO A 95 -9.15 29.14 31.92
C PRO A 95 -8.00 28.28 32.45
N ASP A 96 -7.93 28.08 33.77
CA ASP A 96 -6.86 27.33 34.43
C ASP A 96 -7.31 25.95 34.93
N ASN A 97 -8.46 25.45 34.47
CA ASN A 97 -8.92 24.09 34.74
C ASN A 97 -8.03 23.07 34.01
N VAL A 98 -7.15 22.39 34.76
CA VAL A 98 -6.15 21.45 34.22
C VAL A 98 -6.81 20.29 33.48
N ASP A 99 -7.85 19.68 34.05
CA ASP A 99 -8.55 18.54 33.43
C ASP A 99 -9.19 18.92 32.09
N ALA A 100 -9.79 20.12 31.99
CA ALA A 100 -10.36 20.60 30.75
C ALA A 100 -9.28 20.97 29.71
N LEU A 101 -8.12 21.48 30.14
CA LEU A 101 -6.98 21.73 29.25
C LEU A 101 -6.37 20.42 28.73
N VAL A 102 -6.24 19.39 29.58
CA VAL A 102 -5.82 18.05 29.16
C VAL A 102 -6.84 17.45 28.20
N GLY A 103 -8.14 17.51 28.54
CA GLY A 103 -9.23 17.07 27.68
C GLY A 103 -9.26 17.78 26.31
N LEU A 104 -9.03 19.09 26.30
CA LEU A 104 -8.88 19.87 25.07
C LEU A 104 -7.68 19.39 24.26
N GLY A 105 -6.53 19.21 24.91
CA GLY A 105 -5.31 18.68 24.29
C GLY A 105 -5.50 17.30 23.66
N LEU A 106 -6.19 16.39 24.36
CA LEU A 106 -6.55 15.05 23.91
C LEU A 106 -7.54 15.07 22.74
N SER A 107 -8.56 15.93 22.81
CA SER A 107 -9.54 16.08 21.74
C SER A 107 -8.88 16.62 20.46
N ALA A 108 -8.02 17.64 20.59
CA ALA A 108 -7.25 18.20 19.49
C ALA A 108 -6.25 17.18 18.91
N TRP A 109 -5.59 16.39 19.78
CA TRP A 109 -4.71 15.30 19.36
C TRP A 109 -5.46 14.27 18.48
N ARG A 110 -6.65 13.82 18.90
CA ARG A 110 -7.47 12.88 18.11
C ARG A 110 -7.97 13.46 16.79
N LEU A 111 -8.16 14.78 16.75
CA LEU A 111 -8.58 15.50 15.55
C LEU A 111 -7.39 15.90 14.66
N GLY A 112 -6.15 15.56 15.04
CA GLY A 112 -4.95 15.93 14.28
C GLY A 112 -4.50 17.38 14.43
N ASP A 113 -5.16 18.17 15.28
CA ASP A 113 -4.83 19.57 15.55
C ASP A 113 -3.68 19.66 16.57
N GLN A 114 -2.46 19.45 16.07
CA GLN A 114 -1.24 19.43 16.88
C GLN A 114 -0.94 20.79 17.54
N GLU A 115 -1.35 21.90 16.93
CA GLU A 115 -1.10 23.25 17.47
C GLU A 115 -1.98 23.51 18.70
N THR A 116 -3.29 23.27 18.59
CA THR A 116 -4.20 23.37 19.74
C THR A 116 -3.82 22.34 20.80
N SER A 117 -3.47 21.12 20.38
CA SER A 117 -3.04 20.06 21.28
C SER A 117 -1.82 20.48 22.11
N ARG A 118 -0.76 20.96 21.43
CA ARG A 118 0.44 21.47 22.08
C ARG A 118 0.14 22.65 22.99
N THR A 119 -0.66 23.61 22.52
CA THR A 119 -1.01 24.80 23.30
C THR A 119 -1.73 24.43 24.59
N ALA A 120 -2.71 23.53 24.49
CA ALA A 120 -3.48 23.06 25.63
C ALA A 120 -2.63 22.26 26.62
N PHE A 121 -1.82 21.30 26.15
CA PHE A 121 -0.92 20.53 27.03
C PHE A 121 0.20 21.37 27.63
N THR A 122 0.77 22.33 26.89
CA THR A 122 1.78 23.26 27.43
C THR A 122 1.19 24.11 28.54
N ARG A 123 -0.05 24.57 28.37
CA ARG A 123 -0.76 25.33 29.40
C ARG A 123 -1.10 24.46 30.61
N ALA A 124 -1.58 23.23 30.41
CA ALA A 124 -1.83 22.27 31.48
C ALA A 124 -0.55 21.99 32.28
N GLN A 125 0.56 21.68 31.62
CA GLN A 125 1.86 21.42 32.26
C GLN A 125 2.41 22.64 33.00
N ARG A 126 2.14 23.86 32.53
CA ARG A 126 2.54 25.08 33.26
C ARG A 126 1.77 25.25 34.57
N ILE A 127 0.51 24.85 34.62
CA ILE A 127 -0.36 24.97 35.80
C ILE A 127 -0.12 23.80 36.76
N ASP A 128 -0.02 22.58 36.23
CA ASP A 128 0.35 21.36 36.95
C ASP A 128 1.53 20.66 36.26
N PRO A 129 2.77 20.95 36.68
CA PRO A 129 3.98 20.31 36.14
C PRO A 129 4.04 18.79 36.37
N SER A 130 3.25 18.26 37.32
CA SER A 130 3.23 16.83 37.65
C SER A 130 2.31 16.01 36.75
N ASN A 131 1.43 16.67 35.98
CA ASN A 131 0.46 16.03 35.09
C ASN A 131 1.13 15.13 34.04
N ALA A 132 0.91 13.81 34.17
CA ALA A 132 1.54 12.81 33.30
C ALA A 132 1.04 12.89 31.86
N ASP A 133 -0.28 13.06 31.65
CA ASP A 133 -0.87 13.16 30.31
C ASP A 133 -0.27 14.33 29.54
N ALA A 134 -0.25 15.53 30.13
CA ALA A 134 0.33 16.70 29.47
C ALA A 134 1.82 16.49 29.11
N ARG A 135 2.60 15.88 30.00
CA ARG A 135 4.01 15.57 29.74
C ARG A 135 4.18 14.54 28.62
N ASP A 136 3.44 13.45 28.67
CA ASP A 136 3.53 12.34 27.73
C ASP A 136 3.08 12.78 26.33
N PHE A 137 1.99 13.54 26.23
CA PHE A 137 1.53 14.07 24.95
C PHE A 137 2.43 15.18 24.41
N LEU A 138 3.03 16.04 25.23
CA LEU A 138 4.05 16.98 24.75
C LEU A 138 5.30 16.27 24.25
N ALA A 139 5.72 15.19 24.91
CA ALA A 139 6.82 14.35 24.45
C ALA A 139 6.50 13.68 23.11
N ARG A 140 5.27 13.16 22.93
CA ARG A 140 4.77 12.61 21.66
C ARG A 140 4.67 13.65 20.55
N LEU A 141 4.28 14.88 20.89
CA LEU A 141 4.24 16.01 19.96
C LEU A 141 5.66 16.47 19.54
N GLY A 142 6.70 16.12 20.30
CA GLY A 142 8.07 16.58 20.04
C GLY A 142 8.29 18.05 20.38
N PRO A 143 9.45 18.65 20.01
CA PRO A 143 9.72 20.08 20.24
C PRO A 143 8.73 20.97 19.49
N ALA A 144 8.50 22.19 20.01
CA ALA A 144 7.69 23.19 19.30
C ALA A 144 8.28 23.46 17.90
N PRO A 145 7.45 23.75 16.87
CA PRO A 145 7.96 24.13 15.56
C PRO A 145 8.98 25.26 15.72
N ALA A 146 10.08 25.20 14.97
CA ALA A 146 11.04 26.30 14.91
C ALA A 146 10.28 27.61 14.62
N ALA A 147 10.71 28.74 15.19
CA ALA A 147 10.09 30.02 14.83
C ALA A 147 10.04 30.16 13.30
N ARG A 148 8.88 30.57 12.75
CA ARG A 148 8.68 30.69 11.30
C ARG A 148 9.88 31.40 10.68
N PRO A 149 10.60 30.78 9.73
CA PRO A 149 11.83 31.35 9.21
C PRO A 149 11.52 32.66 8.49
N VAL A 150 12.31 33.69 8.78
CA VAL A 150 12.21 34.97 8.08
C VAL A 150 12.79 34.77 6.68
N ARG A 151 11.94 34.90 5.65
CA ARG A 151 12.35 34.80 4.24
C ARG A 151 12.64 36.18 3.68
N ALA A 152 13.70 36.28 2.87
CA ALA A 152 13.87 37.44 2.02
C ALA A 152 12.62 37.65 1.15
N PRO A 153 12.25 38.90 0.81
CA PRO A 153 11.18 39.17 -0.14
C PRO A 153 11.36 38.36 -1.43
N LEU A 154 10.25 37.86 -1.99
CA LEU A 154 10.30 37.17 -3.28
C LEU A 154 10.71 38.18 -4.36
N VAL A 155 11.83 37.91 -5.03
CA VAL A 155 12.27 38.66 -6.20
C VAL A 155 11.96 37.81 -7.42
N ARG A 156 10.99 38.27 -8.23
CA ARG A 156 10.66 37.59 -9.49
C ARG A 156 11.76 37.87 -10.52
N PRO A 157 12.28 36.85 -11.23
CA PRO A 157 13.17 37.06 -12.36
C PRO A 157 12.53 37.96 -13.42
N ASP A 158 13.31 38.79 -14.12
CA ASP A 158 12.81 39.60 -15.24
C ASP A 158 12.46 38.76 -16.47
N THR A 159 13.08 37.59 -16.61
CA THR A 159 12.85 36.63 -17.69
C THR A 159 12.28 35.34 -17.14
N LEU A 160 11.32 34.75 -17.85
CA LEU A 160 10.74 33.46 -17.51
C LEU A 160 11.82 32.37 -17.33
N VAL A 161 11.81 31.69 -16.18
CA VAL A 161 12.78 30.65 -15.83
C VAL A 161 12.17 29.25 -15.98
N TYR A 162 12.78 28.39 -16.78
CA TYR A 162 12.40 26.98 -16.87
C TYR A 162 13.69 26.15 -17.01
N PRO A 163 14.08 25.36 -16.00
CA PRO A 163 15.34 24.61 -15.99
C PRO A 163 15.29 23.35 -16.88
N SER A 164 14.09 22.90 -17.22
CA SER A 164 13.79 21.78 -18.09
C SER A 164 12.70 22.16 -19.08
N ARG A 165 12.61 21.42 -20.20
CA ARG A 165 11.47 21.49 -21.11
C ARG A 165 11.19 20.14 -21.78
N ALA A 166 9.93 19.90 -22.09
CA ALA A 166 9.45 18.82 -22.94
C ALA A 166 9.25 19.38 -24.34
N ARG A 167 9.91 18.79 -25.36
CA ARG A 167 9.81 19.27 -26.74
C ARG A 167 9.90 18.11 -27.72
N GLY A 168 8.95 18.07 -28.67
CA GLY A 168 8.88 16.97 -29.62
C GLY A 168 8.64 15.67 -28.85
N ASP A 169 9.61 14.75 -28.92
CA ASP A 169 9.53 13.41 -28.33
C ASP A 169 10.47 13.20 -27.13
N HIS A 170 11.16 14.24 -26.64
CA HIS A 170 12.18 14.14 -25.59
C HIS A 170 12.14 15.29 -24.58
N PHE A 171 12.95 15.17 -23.53
CA PHE A 171 13.25 16.25 -22.59
C PHE A 171 14.58 16.92 -22.92
N GLU A 172 14.68 18.19 -22.58
CA GLU A 172 15.95 18.92 -22.50
C GLU A 172 16.10 19.57 -21.13
N VAL A 173 17.33 19.60 -20.62
CA VAL A 173 17.69 20.32 -19.40
C VAL A 173 18.66 21.45 -19.70
N ARG A 174 18.56 22.53 -18.94
CA ARG A 174 19.42 23.70 -19.09
C ARG A 174 20.69 23.53 -18.26
N THR A 175 21.83 23.53 -18.94
CA THR A 175 23.17 23.44 -18.34
C THR A 175 23.98 24.70 -18.63
N ALA A 176 25.20 24.78 -18.09
CA ALA A 176 26.16 25.82 -18.47
C ALA A 176 26.49 25.83 -19.98
N ARG A 177 26.27 24.71 -20.69
CA ARG A 177 26.47 24.58 -22.14
C ARG A 177 25.21 24.89 -22.96
N GLY A 178 24.14 25.35 -22.32
CA GLY A 178 22.83 25.54 -22.94
C GLY A 178 21.91 24.33 -22.75
N TRP A 179 20.90 24.22 -23.61
CA TRP A 179 19.95 23.10 -23.62
C TRP A 179 20.65 21.80 -24.03
N GLN A 180 20.48 20.75 -23.25
CA GLN A 180 21.03 19.42 -23.52
C GLN A 180 19.90 18.39 -23.49
N PRO A 181 19.88 17.42 -24.42
CA PRO A 181 18.96 16.30 -24.38
C PRO A 181 19.03 15.54 -23.04
N PHE A 182 17.89 15.07 -22.56
CA PHE A 182 17.77 14.39 -21.28
C PHE A 182 16.91 13.14 -21.43
N TYR A 183 17.51 11.98 -21.18
CA TYR A 183 16.79 10.71 -21.06
C TYR A 183 16.55 10.43 -19.58
N LEU A 184 15.29 10.24 -19.19
CA LEU A 184 14.90 10.09 -17.80
C LEU A 184 15.20 8.65 -17.31
N LYS A 185 16.09 8.54 -16.32
CA LYS A 185 16.47 7.31 -15.61
C LYS A 185 16.09 7.47 -14.15
N GLY A 186 14.82 7.21 -13.86
CA GLY A 186 14.22 7.54 -12.58
C GLY A 186 14.04 6.35 -11.66
N VAL A 187 13.84 6.66 -10.38
CA VAL A 187 13.43 5.72 -9.34
C VAL A 187 12.26 6.32 -8.59
N ASN A 188 11.21 5.53 -8.37
CA ASN A 188 10.09 5.90 -7.53
C ASN A 188 10.46 5.74 -6.06
N LEU A 189 10.26 6.81 -5.28
CA LEU A 189 10.61 6.87 -3.87
C LEU A 189 9.37 6.65 -3.00
N GLY A 190 9.32 5.48 -2.35
CA GLY A 190 8.36 5.18 -1.30
C GLY A 190 8.57 6.04 -0.04
N ALA A 191 7.54 6.11 0.79
CA ALA A 191 7.48 7.05 1.91
C ALA A 191 7.66 6.40 3.28
N ALA A 192 7.35 5.11 3.45
CA ALA A 192 7.29 4.49 4.77
C ALA A 192 8.20 3.27 4.94
N LEU A 193 8.97 3.28 6.03
CA LEU A 193 9.73 2.11 6.50
C LEU A 193 8.78 1.08 7.14
N PRO A 194 9.20 -0.18 7.32
CA PRO A 194 8.40 -1.18 8.03
C PRO A 194 7.92 -0.70 9.39
N GLY A 195 6.67 -1.02 9.71
CA GLY A 195 6.01 -0.56 10.94
C GLY A 195 5.51 0.88 10.88
N LYS A 196 5.73 1.63 9.79
CA LYS A 196 5.30 3.03 9.67
C LYS A 196 4.12 3.19 8.73
N HIS A 197 3.23 4.12 9.03
CA HIS A 197 2.17 4.54 8.12
C HIS A 197 2.77 5.25 6.90
N PRO A 198 2.07 5.31 5.74
CA PRO A 198 2.53 6.01 4.54
C PRO A 198 2.92 7.48 4.75
N SER A 199 2.43 8.08 5.84
CA SER A 199 2.67 9.46 6.25
C SER A 199 3.77 9.65 7.30
N GLU A 200 4.37 8.56 7.76
CA GLU A 200 5.45 8.54 8.73
C GLU A 200 6.80 8.34 8.00
N PHE A 201 7.34 9.47 7.57
CA PHE A 201 8.51 9.51 6.70
C PHE A 201 9.85 9.22 7.41
N PRO A 202 10.87 8.72 6.67
CA PRO A 202 12.23 8.56 7.16
C PRO A 202 12.86 9.83 7.72
N ASP A 203 13.87 9.65 8.56
CA ASP A 203 14.70 10.75 9.05
C ASP A 203 15.66 11.32 7.97
N SER A 204 16.36 12.39 8.32
CA SER A 204 17.29 13.06 7.40
C SER A 204 18.48 12.20 6.99
N ALA A 205 18.99 11.32 7.87
CA ALA A 205 20.16 10.51 7.57
C ALA A 205 19.82 9.44 6.53
N VAL A 206 18.63 8.85 6.63
CA VAL A 206 18.11 7.88 5.67
C VAL A 206 17.98 8.52 4.28
N TYR A 207 17.38 9.71 4.17
CA TYR A 207 17.28 10.39 2.86
C TYR A 207 18.63 10.75 2.26
N VAL A 208 19.60 11.21 3.06
CA VAL A 208 20.96 11.49 2.57
C VAL A 208 21.60 10.22 2.01
N GLN A 209 21.48 9.09 2.73
CA GLN A 209 21.99 7.81 2.27
C GLN A 209 21.30 7.37 0.97
N TRP A 210 19.98 7.43 0.91
CA TRP A 210 19.22 7.02 -0.28
C TRP A 210 19.57 7.83 -1.53
N ILE A 211 19.69 9.16 -1.39
CA ILE A 211 20.10 10.05 -2.48
C ILE A 211 21.50 9.66 -3.00
N GLN A 212 22.45 9.39 -2.11
CA GLN A 212 23.79 8.94 -2.49
C GLN A 212 23.77 7.60 -3.23
N GLN A 213 22.98 6.64 -2.73
CA GLN A 213 22.87 5.32 -3.34
C GLN A 213 22.17 5.38 -4.72
N MET A 214 21.10 6.16 -4.87
CA MET A 214 20.42 6.37 -6.16
C MET A 214 21.38 6.98 -7.21
N ALA A 215 22.13 8.01 -6.83
CA ALA A 215 23.14 8.60 -7.71
C ALA A 215 24.26 7.60 -8.05
N ALA A 216 24.73 6.81 -7.08
CA ALA A 216 25.77 5.81 -7.31
C ALA A 216 25.32 4.66 -8.23
N MET A 217 24.01 4.36 -8.25
CA MET A 217 23.41 3.47 -9.24
C MET A 217 23.38 4.10 -10.64
N GLY A 218 23.50 5.41 -10.78
CA GLY A 218 23.44 6.10 -12.06
C GLY A 218 22.02 6.55 -12.45
N ALA A 219 21.07 6.53 -11.51
CA ALA A 219 19.82 7.26 -11.66
C ALA A 219 20.14 8.76 -11.82
N ASN A 220 19.38 9.45 -12.66
CA ASN A 220 19.47 10.90 -12.81
C ASN A 220 18.21 11.62 -12.31
N SER A 221 17.18 10.87 -11.94
CA SER A 221 15.92 11.41 -11.46
C SER A 221 15.37 10.65 -10.26
N ILE A 222 14.67 11.35 -9.38
CA ILE A 222 13.87 10.81 -8.28
C ILE A 222 12.42 11.23 -8.51
N ARG A 223 11.46 10.31 -8.37
CA ARG A 223 10.04 10.63 -8.33
C ARG A 223 9.51 10.56 -6.90
N ALA A 224 8.92 11.65 -6.44
CA ALA A 224 8.17 11.72 -5.19
C ALA A 224 6.68 11.88 -5.50
N TYR A 225 5.83 11.05 -4.92
CA TYR A 225 4.38 11.01 -5.17
C TYR A 225 3.60 12.16 -4.55
N THR A 226 4.09 12.63 -3.42
CA THR A 226 3.45 13.59 -2.54
C THR A 226 4.50 14.49 -1.92
N ILE A 227 4.08 15.38 -1.02
CA ILE A 227 4.98 16.21 -0.24
C ILE A 227 5.73 15.33 0.77
N HIS A 228 7.06 15.34 0.69
CA HIS A 228 7.95 14.73 1.70
C HIS A 228 8.34 15.76 2.77
N PRO A 229 8.97 15.37 3.89
CA PRO A 229 9.38 16.32 4.92
C PRO A 229 10.45 17.34 4.43
N PRO A 230 10.60 18.51 5.07
CA PRO A 230 11.57 19.53 4.67
C PRO A 230 13.02 19.04 4.55
N HIS A 231 13.42 18.04 5.34
CA HIS A 231 14.78 17.49 5.31
C HIS A 231 15.08 16.64 4.06
N PHE A 232 14.07 16.08 3.37
CA PHE A 232 14.26 15.46 2.06
C PHE A 232 14.74 16.49 1.03
N TYR A 233 14.02 17.61 0.90
CA TYR A 233 14.37 18.69 -0.02
C TYR A 233 15.72 19.34 0.33
N SER A 234 16.01 19.46 1.63
CA SER A 234 17.31 19.95 2.11
C SER A 234 18.45 19.01 1.73
N ALA A 235 18.25 17.69 1.86
CA ALA A 235 19.23 16.68 1.45
C ALA A 235 19.45 16.68 -0.07
N LEU A 236 18.39 16.77 -0.88
CA LEU A 236 18.49 16.86 -2.33
C LEU A 236 19.25 18.12 -2.77
N ARG A 237 18.93 19.27 -2.17
CA ARG A 237 19.64 20.53 -2.42
C ARG A 237 21.12 20.43 -2.08
N ALA A 238 21.44 19.87 -0.91
CA ALA A 238 22.83 19.69 -0.48
C ALA A 238 23.61 18.79 -1.44
N TRP A 239 23.00 17.69 -1.90
CA TRP A 239 23.58 16.81 -2.90
C TRP A 239 23.85 17.54 -4.22
N ASN A 240 22.87 18.24 -4.78
CA ASN A 240 23.00 18.91 -6.08
C ASN A 240 24.00 20.07 -6.07
N LEU A 241 24.10 20.81 -4.96
CA LEU A 241 25.13 21.84 -4.80
C LEU A 241 26.55 21.25 -4.72
N ALA A 242 26.70 20.08 -4.11
CA ALA A 242 27.97 19.37 -4.04
C ALA A 242 28.35 18.69 -5.37
N HIS A 243 27.38 18.41 -6.25
CA HIS A 243 27.58 17.69 -7.51
C HIS A 243 26.99 18.47 -8.72
N PRO A 244 27.50 19.67 -9.03
CA PRO A 244 26.92 20.53 -10.07
C PRO A 244 26.97 19.93 -11.48
N ASP A 245 27.90 19.01 -11.74
CA ASP A 245 28.05 18.32 -13.04
C ASP A 245 27.16 17.07 -13.17
N ALA A 246 26.57 16.60 -12.07
CA ALA A 246 25.71 15.42 -12.05
C ALA A 246 24.57 15.57 -11.01
N PRO A 247 23.71 16.59 -11.13
CA PRO A 247 22.59 16.76 -10.23
C PRO A 247 21.56 15.64 -10.43
N LEU A 248 20.86 15.31 -9.35
CA LEU A 248 19.64 14.52 -9.39
C LEU A 248 18.44 15.44 -9.61
N TRP A 249 17.62 15.09 -10.59
CA TRP A 249 16.42 15.83 -10.95
C TRP A 249 15.18 15.29 -10.23
N LEU A 250 14.31 16.17 -9.77
CA LEU A 250 13.06 15.80 -9.11
C LEU A 250 11.90 15.81 -10.12
N VAL A 251 11.18 14.71 -10.22
CA VAL A 251 9.83 14.68 -10.78
C VAL A 251 8.86 14.69 -9.60
N HIS A 252 8.10 15.77 -9.45
CA HIS A 252 7.24 15.94 -8.28
C HIS A 252 5.78 15.64 -8.61
N GLY A 253 5.22 14.71 -7.86
CA GLY A 253 3.83 14.27 -7.93
C GLY A 253 2.91 15.13 -7.08
N VAL A 254 1.70 15.39 -7.58
CA VAL A 254 0.61 15.93 -6.75
C VAL A 254 -0.42 14.83 -6.54
N TRP A 255 -0.40 14.25 -5.34
CA TRP A 255 -1.31 13.17 -4.97
C TRP A 255 -2.76 13.65 -4.93
N ALA A 256 -3.65 12.87 -5.55
CA ALA A 256 -5.09 13.11 -5.56
C ALA A 256 -5.80 11.96 -4.84
N GLU A 257 -6.71 12.30 -3.93
CA GLU A 257 -7.67 11.37 -3.35
C GLU A 257 -8.91 11.25 -4.23
N LEU A 258 -9.71 10.19 -4.09
CA LEU A 258 -10.99 10.11 -4.80
C LEU A 258 -11.93 11.24 -4.34
N PRO A 259 -12.61 11.93 -5.26
CA PRO A 259 -13.57 12.97 -4.89
C PRO A 259 -14.85 12.36 -4.29
N PRO A 260 -15.58 13.12 -3.47
CA PRO A 260 -16.91 12.71 -3.03
C PRO A 260 -17.85 12.53 -4.24
N GLU A 261 -18.63 11.44 -4.22
CA GLU A 261 -19.62 11.13 -5.26
C GLU A 261 -19.03 11.02 -6.68
N ASP A 262 -17.72 10.74 -6.79
CA ASP A 262 -17.00 10.68 -8.06
C ASP A 262 -17.02 12.01 -8.87
N ASP A 263 -17.28 13.14 -8.19
CA ASP A 263 -17.34 14.48 -8.80
C ASP A 263 -16.00 15.24 -8.63
N PHE A 264 -15.13 15.17 -9.65
CA PHE A 264 -13.86 15.92 -9.67
C PHE A 264 -14.05 17.45 -9.75
N ALA A 265 -15.24 17.94 -10.12
CA ALA A 265 -15.60 19.35 -10.11
C ALA A 265 -16.25 19.78 -8.77
N ASN A 266 -16.31 18.89 -7.78
CA ASN A 266 -16.74 19.24 -6.43
C ASN A 266 -15.86 20.39 -5.89
N ARG A 267 -16.49 21.51 -5.56
CA ARG A 267 -15.80 22.77 -5.27
C ARG A 267 -14.85 22.70 -4.07
N GLU A 268 -15.21 21.96 -3.04
CA GLU A 268 -14.39 21.85 -1.82
C GLU A 268 -13.16 20.98 -2.10
N TRP A 269 -13.39 19.77 -2.60
CA TRP A 269 -12.33 18.83 -2.96
C TRP A 269 -11.36 19.41 -4.00
N GLU A 270 -11.88 20.01 -5.08
CA GLU A 270 -11.04 20.63 -6.12
C GLU A 270 -10.22 21.79 -5.54
N GLY A 271 -10.83 22.58 -4.64
CA GLY A 271 -10.15 23.67 -3.95
C GLY A 271 -8.99 23.19 -3.08
N GLU A 272 -9.17 22.08 -2.36
CA GLU A 272 -8.12 21.44 -1.55
C GLU A 272 -7.01 20.87 -2.43
N PHE A 273 -7.35 20.20 -3.53
CA PHE A 273 -6.37 19.65 -4.46
C PHE A 273 -5.54 20.76 -5.13
N PHE A 274 -6.17 21.86 -5.53
CA PHE A 274 -5.46 23.01 -6.07
C PHE A 274 -4.60 23.71 -5.00
N GLN A 275 -5.05 23.75 -3.75
CA GLN A 275 -4.22 24.22 -2.65
C GLN A 275 -2.99 23.31 -2.44
N GLU A 276 -3.11 22.00 -2.64
CA GLU A 276 -1.98 21.06 -2.64
C GLU A 276 -0.96 21.39 -3.72
N MET A 277 -1.41 21.65 -4.96
CA MET A 277 -0.54 22.09 -6.05
C MET A 277 0.23 23.36 -5.69
N ARG A 278 -0.40 24.31 -4.99
CA ARG A 278 0.28 25.53 -4.51
C ARG A 278 1.35 25.22 -3.50
N TYR A 279 1.08 24.33 -2.54
CA TYR A 279 2.10 23.90 -1.58
C TYR A 279 3.29 23.24 -2.28
N VAL A 280 3.03 22.36 -3.25
CA VAL A 280 4.07 21.73 -4.08
C VAL A 280 4.92 22.77 -4.81
N VAL A 281 4.31 23.75 -5.48
CA VAL A 281 5.09 24.79 -6.14
C VAL A 281 5.89 25.60 -5.10
N ASP A 282 5.24 26.10 -4.05
CA ASP A 282 5.89 26.96 -3.06
C ASP A 282 7.04 26.25 -2.32
N LEU A 283 6.92 24.95 -2.04
CA LEU A 283 7.95 24.21 -1.33
C LEU A 283 9.18 23.97 -2.20
N LEU A 284 9.00 23.76 -3.51
CA LEU A 284 10.10 23.54 -4.43
C LEU A 284 10.95 24.79 -4.61
N HIS A 285 10.33 25.97 -4.49
CA HIS A 285 11.00 27.28 -4.44
C HIS A 285 11.52 27.65 -3.04
N GLY A 286 11.42 26.76 -2.04
CA GLY A 286 11.88 27.02 -0.67
C GLY A 286 11.06 28.09 0.06
N ARG A 287 9.77 28.23 -0.28
CA ARG A 287 8.90 29.30 0.22
C ARG A 287 7.59 28.82 0.85
N ALA A 288 7.37 27.51 1.00
CA ALA A 288 6.16 26.99 1.64
C ALA A 288 6.24 26.90 3.16
N ASP A 289 5.12 27.20 3.79
CA ASP A 289 4.80 26.84 5.16
C ASP A 289 3.59 25.90 5.10
N VAL A 290 3.83 24.60 5.17
CA VAL A 290 2.76 23.60 5.04
C VAL A 290 2.24 23.27 6.44
N PRO A 291 0.96 23.50 6.74
CA PRO A 291 0.39 23.21 8.05
C PRO A 291 0.37 21.70 8.33
N ALA A 292 0.45 21.33 9.60
CA ALA A 292 0.28 19.94 10.01
C ALA A 292 -1.16 19.48 9.76
N ARG A 293 -1.31 18.35 9.08
CA ARG A 293 -2.57 17.63 8.93
C ARG A 293 -2.30 16.12 8.99
N PRO A 294 -3.22 15.30 9.52
CA PRO A 294 -3.07 13.85 9.53
C PRO A 294 -2.74 13.32 8.14
N GLY A 295 -1.85 12.33 8.06
CA GLY A 295 -1.52 11.68 6.79
C GLY A 295 -0.55 12.44 5.89
N HIS A 296 -0.01 13.61 6.29
CA HIS A 296 0.80 14.43 5.39
C HIS A 296 2.05 15.03 6.05
N ALA A 297 3.10 15.19 5.25
CA ALA A 297 4.27 15.95 5.65
C ALA A 297 3.91 17.43 5.87
N SER A 298 4.58 18.06 6.82
CA SER A 298 4.36 19.47 7.17
C SER A 298 5.65 20.13 7.63
N GLY A 299 5.61 21.45 7.79
CA GLY A 299 6.73 22.23 8.30
C GLY A 299 7.14 23.37 7.38
N TYR A 300 8.32 23.91 7.66
CA TYR A 300 8.88 25.05 6.95
C TYR A 300 9.84 24.59 5.86
N TYR A 301 9.46 24.80 4.61
CA TYR A 301 10.27 24.46 3.45
C TYR A 301 11.08 25.69 3.07
N THR A 302 12.39 25.60 3.25
CA THR A 302 13.35 26.70 2.99
C THR A 302 14.44 26.31 1.98
N ALA A 303 14.47 25.04 1.56
CA ALA A 303 15.40 24.56 0.55
C ALA A 303 14.82 24.82 -0.84
N ASP A 304 15.36 25.80 -1.55
CA ASP A 304 15.06 26.00 -2.97
C ASP A 304 15.75 24.90 -3.80
N VAL A 305 14.94 23.96 -4.29
CA VAL A 305 15.32 22.88 -5.20
C VAL A 305 14.82 23.12 -6.62
N SER A 306 14.11 24.24 -6.85
CA SER A 306 13.49 24.58 -8.13
C SER A 306 14.44 24.54 -9.34
N PRO A 307 15.76 24.78 -9.23
CA PRO A 307 16.69 24.62 -10.36
C PRO A 307 16.85 23.18 -10.86
N TRP A 308 16.47 22.17 -10.05
CA TRP A 308 16.62 20.75 -10.34
C TRP A 308 15.28 20.00 -10.32
N VAL A 309 14.19 20.68 -10.66
CA VAL A 309 12.88 20.06 -10.86
C VAL A 309 12.68 19.82 -12.36
N LEU A 310 12.52 18.56 -12.75
CA LEU A 310 12.35 18.16 -14.14
C LEU A 310 10.92 18.39 -14.63
N ALA A 311 9.92 18.02 -13.83
CA ALA A 311 8.51 18.03 -14.24
C ALA A 311 7.55 17.88 -13.05
N TYR A 312 6.29 18.24 -13.29
CA TYR A 312 5.14 17.88 -12.45
C TYR A 312 4.37 16.70 -13.05
N ILE A 313 3.90 15.78 -12.21
CA ILE A 313 2.93 14.74 -12.58
C ILE A 313 1.74 14.83 -11.63
N ILE A 314 0.53 15.02 -12.15
CA ILE A 314 -0.68 15.23 -11.35
C ILE A 314 -1.47 13.93 -11.24
N GLY A 315 -1.87 13.54 -10.03
CA GLY A 315 -2.65 12.33 -9.75
C GLY A 315 -1.78 11.11 -9.41
N ARG A 316 -2.42 10.08 -8.84
CA ARG A 316 -1.77 8.81 -8.45
C ARG A 316 -1.98 7.69 -9.48
N GLU A 317 -3.22 7.49 -9.88
CA GLU A 317 -3.80 6.57 -10.88
C GLU A 317 -5.29 6.89 -10.80
N TRP A 318 -5.94 7.22 -11.92
CA TRP A 318 -7.36 7.57 -11.90
C TRP A 318 -8.20 6.30 -11.98
N GLU A 319 -9.15 6.12 -11.08
CA GLU A 319 -9.98 4.92 -11.06
C GLU A 319 -10.98 4.92 -12.23
N PRO A 320 -11.04 3.88 -13.08
CA PRO A 320 -11.91 3.88 -14.25
C PRO A 320 -13.38 4.15 -13.94
N PHE A 321 -13.89 3.58 -12.85
CA PHE A 321 -15.29 3.76 -12.45
C PHE A 321 -15.60 5.23 -12.11
N SER A 322 -14.67 5.92 -11.46
CA SER A 322 -14.83 7.32 -11.03
C SER A 322 -14.76 8.25 -12.24
N VAL A 323 -13.87 7.97 -13.19
CA VAL A 323 -13.77 8.71 -14.46
C VAL A 323 -15.03 8.55 -15.30
N VAL A 324 -15.57 7.33 -15.42
CA VAL A 324 -16.84 7.09 -16.13
C VAL A 324 -17.98 7.85 -15.47
N ALA A 325 -18.11 7.77 -14.14
CA ALA A 325 -19.15 8.49 -13.40
C ALA A 325 -19.05 10.01 -13.57
N PHE A 326 -17.85 10.58 -13.48
CA PHE A 326 -17.63 12.01 -13.71
C PHE A 326 -18.01 12.45 -15.13
N ASN A 327 -17.65 11.65 -16.13
CA ASN A 327 -18.00 11.91 -17.52
C ASN A 327 -19.52 11.94 -17.75
N GLU A 328 -20.27 11.08 -17.03
CA GLU A 328 -21.73 11.05 -17.07
C GLU A 328 -22.38 12.22 -16.31
N LEU A 329 -21.76 12.67 -15.21
CA LEU A 329 -22.23 13.80 -14.40
C LEU A 329 -22.08 15.14 -15.12
N HIS A 330 -21.02 15.30 -15.92
CA HIS A 330 -20.65 16.58 -16.54
C HIS A 330 -20.56 16.56 -18.07
N PRO A 331 -21.59 16.08 -18.81
CA PRO A 331 -21.53 15.95 -20.27
C PRO A 331 -21.36 17.28 -21.03
N GLU A 332 -21.53 18.41 -20.35
CA GLU A 332 -21.27 19.76 -20.82
C GLU A 332 -19.79 20.15 -20.88
N LEU A 333 -18.93 19.52 -20.08
CA LEU A 333 -17.49 19.79 -20.05
C LEU A 333 -16.82 19.07 -21.22
N ARG A 334 -16.74 19.71 -22.39
CA ARG A 334 -16.16 19.09 -23.61
C ARG A 334 -14.82 19.66 -24.05
N GLY A 335 -14.25 20.50 -23.21
CA GLY A 335 -12.97 21.15 -23.49
C GLY A 335 -12.63 22.21 -22.46
N TYR A 336 -11.38 22.66 -22.53
CA TYR A 336 -10.82 23.65 -21.65
C TYR A 336 -9.96 24.63 -22.45
N ARG A 337 -10.04 25.93 -22.14
CA ARG A 337 -9.19 26.95 -22.79
C ARG A 337 -8.49 27.79 -21.72
N GLY A 338 -7.20 27.52 -21.53
CA GLY A 338 -6.33 28.21 -20.59
C GLY A 338 -5.39 29.21 -21.26
N ARG A 339 -4.51 29.83 -20.47
CA ARG A 339 -3.41 30.67 -20.96
C ARG A 339 -2.27 29.81 -21.50
N PHE A 340 -2.01 28.65 -20.90
CA PHE A 340 -0.88 27.76 -21.21
C PHE A 340 -1.31 26.46 -21.89
N LEU A 341 -2.47 25.91 -21.52
CA LEU A 341 -2.97 24.63 -22.02
C LEU A 341 -4.41 24.76 -22.53
N ASN A 342 -4.69 24.08 -23.63
CA ASN A 342 -6.03 23.92 -24.17
C ASN A 342 -6.36 22.43 -24.32
N VAL A 343 -7.64 22.10 -24.21
CA VAL A 343 -8.20 20.78 -24.51
C VAL A 343 -9.40 20.99 -25.44
N GLU A 344 -9.40 20.35 -26.60
CA GLU A 344 -10.47 20.42 -27.58
C GLU A 344 -11.02 19.02 -27.89
N GLY A 345 -12.33 18.80 -27.71
CA GLY A 345 -13.00 17.58 -28.20
C GLY A 345 -12.74 16.31 -27.37
N GLY A 346 -12.35 16.45 -26.10
CA GLY A 346 -12.18 15.34 -25.17
C GLY A 346 -13.39 15.06 -24.28
N THR A 347 -13.21 14.10 -23.37
CA THR A 347 -14.17 13.80 -22.30
C THR A 347 -14.19 14.92 -21.23
N PRO A 348 -15.22 14.97 -20.36
CA PRO A 348 -15.21 15.82 -19.17
C PRO A 348 -13.95 15.67 -18.31
N MET A 349 -13.47 14.44 -18.12
CA MET A 349 -12.24 14.20 -17.40
C MET A 349 -11.01 14.77 -18.12
N ASP A 350 -10.91 14.65 -19.46
CA ASP A 350 -9.82 15.30 -20.22
C ASP A 350 -9.83 16.82 -20.04
N ALA A 351 -11.02 17.44 -20.10
CA ALA A 351 -11.17 18.88 -19.89
C ALA A 351 -10.77 19.30 -18.48
N TRP A 352 -11.16 18.53 -17.47
CA TRP A 352 -10.81 18.78 -16.07
C TRP A 352 -9.30 18.60 -15.82
N LEU A 353 -8.67 17.56 -16.36
CA LEU A 353 -7.23 17.35 -16.27
C LEU A 353 -6.43 18.46 -16.96
N GLY A 354 -6.95 18.98 -18.09
CA GLY A 354 -6.42 20.19 -18.73
C GLY A 354 -6.48 21.41 -17.82
N LYS A 355 -7.60 21.62 -17.12
CA LYS A 355 -7.78 22.68 -16.11
C LYS A 355 -6.80 22.54 -14.94
N ALA A 356 -6.67 21.33 -14.39
CA ALA A 356 -5.75 21.03 -13.29
C ALA A 356 -4.28 21.28 -13.69
N SER A 357 -3.89 20.86 -14.90
CA SER A 357 -2.55 21.08 -15.45
C SER A 357 -2.27 22.56 -15.72
N GLU A 358 -3.26 23.31 -16.22
CA GLU A 358 -3.16 24.77 -16.39
C GLU A 358 -2.95 25.45 -15.05
N TYR A 359 -3.66 25.02 -14.00
CA TYR A 359 -3.64 25.66 -12.70
C TYR A 359 -2.24 25.68 -12.08
N ILE A 360 -1.55 24.53 -12.02
CA ILE A 360 -0.22 24.45 -11.40
C ILE A 360 0.81 25.28 -12.18
N VAL A 361 0.75 25.25 -13.52
CA VAL A 361 1.63 26.04 -14.40
C VAL A 361 1.37 27.54 -14.23
N ALA A 362 0.09 27.93 -14.16
CA ALA A 362 -0.29 29.32 -13.96
C ALA A 362 0.15 29.85 -12.62
N TYR A 363 -0.03 29.08 -11.54
CA TYR A 363 0.42 29.48 -10.22
C TYR A 363 1.93 29.70 -10.15
N GLU A 364 2.72 28.78 -10.72
CA GLU A 364 4.18 28.94 -10.76
C GLU A 364 4.61 30.14 -11.62
N THR A 365 3.98 30.34 -12.77
CA THR A 365 4.31 31.46 -13.66
C THR A 365 3.98 32.80 -13.00
N ASP A 366 2.81 32.92 -12.38
CA ASP A 366 2.35 34.18 -11.79
C ASP A 366 3.08 34.52 -10.48
N THR A 367 3.45 33.50 -9.71
CA THR A 367 4.14 33.70 -8.43
C THR A 367 5.64 33.84 -8.63
N TYR A 368 6.26 32.92 -9.34
CA TYR A 368 7.73 32.79 -9.43
C TYR A 368 8.31 33.22 -10.78
N HIS A 369 7.47 33.54 -11.77
CA HIS A 369 7.90 33.75 -13.15
C HIS A 369 8.75 32.59 -13.67
N ALA A 370 8.30 31.37 -13.33
CA ALA A 370 8.99 30.14 -13.66
C ALA A 370 7.99 29.07 -14.15
N GLN A 371 8.50 28.06 -14.87
CA GLN A 371 7.69 26.96 -15.41
C GLN A 371 8.47 25.64 -15.41
N ARG A 372 7.73 24.53 -15.36
CA ARG A 372 8.20 23.17 -15.64
C ARG A 372 7.25 22.44 -16.60
N PRO A 373 7.72 21.42 -17.33
CA PRO A 373 6.85 20.45 -17.97
C PRO A 373 5.82 19.90 -16.99
N VAL A 374 4.60 19.67 -17.47
CA VAL A 374 3.50 19.07 -16.70
C VAL A 374 2.91 17.89 -17.47
N ALA A 375 2.42 16.90 -16.72
CA ALA A 375 1.57 15.81 -17.20
C ALA A 375 0.58 15.44 -16.10
N TYR A 376 -0.49 14.73 -16.45
CA TYR A 376 -1.26 13.94 -15.49
C TYR A 376 -0.83 12.47 -15.57
N THR A 377 -1.03 11.72 -14.49
CA THR A 377 -0.81 10.27 -14.49
C THR A 377 -1.90 9.58 -15.32
N ASN A 378 -1.49 8.70 -16.22
CA ASN A 378 -2.35 7.73 -16.88
C ASN A 378 -1.84 6.31 -16.59
N TRP A 379 -2.65 5.30 -16.86
CA TRP A 379 -2.31 3.89 -16.73
C TRP A 379 -3.20 3.06 -17.67
N PRO A 380 -2.83 1.81 -18.03
CA PRO A 380 -3.46 1.13 -19.15
C PRO A 380 -4.98 0.94 -19.04
N THR A 381 -5.57 0.93 -17.83
CA THR A 381 -7.03 0.84 -17.67
C THR A 381 -7.81 2.07 -18.17
N LEU A 382 -7.11 3.14 -18.51
CA LEU A 382 -7.64 4.40 -19.04
C LEU A 382 -6.76 4.91 -20.19
N ASP A 383 -5.96 4.04 -20.80
CA ASP A 383 -5.21 4.46 -21.97
C ASP A 383 -6.15 4.80 -23.14
N PRO A 384 -5.71 5.62 -24.11
CA PRO A 384 -6.56 6.06 -25.20
C PRO A 384 -6.66 5.03 -26.34
N LEU A 385 -6.12 3.83 -26.16
CA LEU A 385 -6.17 2.76 -27.16
C LEU A 385 -7.52 2.03 -27.05
N THR A 386 -7.75 1.05 -27.92
CA THR A 386 -8.94 0.19 -27.85
C THR A 386 -8.48 -1.25 -27.87
N HIS A 387 -8.97 -2.04 -26.91
CA HIS A 387 -8.46 -3.39 -26.66
C HIS A 387 -9.54 -4.43 -26.96
N PRO A 388 -9.50 -5.13 -28.12
CA PRO A 388 -10.53 -6.09 -28.51
C PRO A 388 -10.71 -7.25 -27.52
N THR A 389 -9.66 -7.56 -26.77
CA THR A 389 -9.64 -8.64 -25.77
C THR A 389 -10.19 -8.22 -24.40
N GLU A 390 -10.44 -6.93 -24.18
CA GLU A 390 -11.02 -6.38 -22.94
C GLU A 390 -12.51 -6.11 -23.15
N SER A 391 -13.37 -7.04 -22.73
CA SER A 391 -14.81 -6.76 -22.65
C SER A 391 -15.15 -5.96 -21.40
N THR A 392 -16.11 -5.06 -21.54
CA THR A 392 -16.80 -4.45 -20.40
C THR A 392 -17.62 -5.49 -19.64
N VAL A 393 -17.96 -5.20 -18.40
CA VAL A 393 -18.79 -6.04 -17.54
C VAL A 393 -20.15 -6.33 -18.18
N ALA A 394 -20.77 -5.33 -18.81
CA ALA A 394 -22.06 -5.51 -19.48
C ALA A 394 -21.95 -6.48 -20.68
N GLU A 395 -20.89 -6.34 -21.49
CA GLU A 395 -20.62 -7.25 -22.61
C GLU A 395 -20.32 -8.66 -22.11
N GLU A 396 -19.50 -8.81 -21.07
CA GLU A 396 -19.15 -10.10 -20.48
C GLU A 396 -20.40 -10.83 -19.94
N ILE A 397 -21.31 -10.11 -19.25
CA ILE A 397 -22.58 -10.67 -18.77
C ILE A 397 -23.40 -11.18 -19.95
N ALA A 398 -23.58 -10.37 -21.00
CA ALA A 398 -24.36 -10.76 -22.18
C ALA A 398 -23.74 -11.96 -22.93
N ILE A 399 -22.40 -12.08 -22.96
CA ILE A 399 -21.71 -13.25 -23.52
C ILE A 399 -22.02 -14.50 -22.67
N ARG A 400 -21.88 -14.41 -21.34
CA ARG A 400 -22.13 -15.54 -20.42
C ARG A 400 -23.58 -16.01 -20.47
N GLU A 401 -24.55 -15.10 -20.52
CA GLU A 401 -25.97 -15.43 -20.65
C GLU A 401 -26.26 -16.19 -21.96
N ARG A 402 -25.64 -15.80 -23.08
CA ARG A 402 -25.74 -16.52 -24.36
C ARG A 402 -25.15 -17.92 -24.31
N LEU A 403 -24.17 -18.17 -23.44
CA LEU A 403 -23.58 -19.49 -23.19
C LEU A 403 -24.43 -20.34 -22.23
N GLY A 404 -25.59 -19.85 -21.78
CA GLY A 404 -26.47 -20.53 -20.84
C GLY A 404 -25.97 -20.46 -19.39
N GLU A 405 -25.03 -19.57 -19.09
CA GLU A 405 -24.57 -19.35 -17.73
C GLU A 405 -25.48 -18.36 -17.00
N ARG A 406 -25.72 -18.64 -15.71
CA ARG A 406 -26.37 -17.69 -14.81
C ARG A 406 -25.32 -16.80 -14.14
N VAL A 407 -25.39 -15.49 -14.36
CA VAL A 407 -24.57 -14.52 -13.63
C VAL A 407 -25.29 -14.11 -12.34
N GLU A 408 -24.83 -14.64 -11.21
CA GLU A 408 -25.46 -14.41 -9.89
C GLU A 408 -25.06 -13.07 -9.27
N SER A 409 -23.91 -12.52 -9.66
CA SER A 409 -23.37 -11.25 -9.19
C SER A 409 -22.51 -10.60 -10.28
N ARG A 410 -22.41 -9.27 -10.27
CA ARG A 410 -21.50 -8.53 -11.16
C ARG A 410 -20.06 -9.06 -10.95
N PRO A 411 -19.27 -9.30 -12.02
CA PRO A 411 -17.84 -9.51 -11.90
C PRO A 411 -17.18 -8.39 -11.08
N LEU A 412 -16.20 -8.74 -10.25
CA LEU A 412 -15.54 -7.83 -9.31
C LEU A 412 -14.49 -6.89 -9.95
N GLU A 413 -14.38 -6.88 -11.28
CA GLU A 413 -13.35 -6.11 -11.98
C GLU A 413 -13.89 -4.78 -12.54
N TYR A 414 -13.00 -3.79 -12.63
CA TYR A 414 -13.27 -2.52 -13.27
C TYR A 414 -13.42 -2.66 -14.78
N ASP A 415 -14.15 -1.73 -15.39
CA ASP A 415 -14.23 -1.61 -16.84
C ASP A 415 -12.97 -0.91 -17.38
N ASN A 416 -11.87 -1.66 -17.56
CA ASN A 416 -10.54 -1.17 -17.93
C ASN A 416 -10.41 -0.61 -19.37
N ASP A 417 -11.47 -0.65 -20.18
CA ASP A 417 -11.51 -0.16 -21.57
C ASP A 417 -12.92 0.41 -21.88
N ALA A 418 -13.58 0.99 -20.87
CA ALA A 418 -14.87 1.68 -21.05
C ALA A 418 -14.74 3.14 -21.47
N THR A 419 -13.62 3.77 -21.13
CA THR A 419 -13.29 5.15 -21.48
C THR A 419 -11.77 5.31 -21.47
N GLY A 420 -11.25 6.44 -21.95
CA GLY A 420 -9.82 6.69 -22.03
C GLY A 420 -9.48 8.15 -21.74
N LEU A 421 -8.26 8.38 -21.28
CA LEU A 421 -7.66 9.69 -21.08
C LEU A 421 -6.58 9.88 -22.15
N ASP A 422 -6.73 10.88 -23.01
CA ASP A 422 -5.80 11.09 -24.13
C ASP A 422 -4.95 12.34 -23.93
N ALA A 423 -3.68 12.12 -23.60
CA ALA A 423 -2.70 13.19 -23.42
C ALA A 423 -2.48 14.01 -24.71
N ASN A 424 -2.76 13.46 -25.89
CA ASN A 424 -2.66 14.19 -27.16
C ASN A 424 -3.71 15.30 -27.30
N LEU A 425 -4.82 15.24 -26.55
CA LEU A 425 -5.84 16.28 -26.59
C LEU A 425 -5.40 17.57 -25.88
N VAL A 426 -4.38 17.49 -25.02
CA VAL A 426 -3.82 18.64 -24.31
C VAL A 426 -2.79 19.33 -25.19
N THR A 427 -3.11 20.54 -25.65
CA THR A 427 -2.24 21.33 -26.53
C THR A 427 -1.65 22.54 -25.79
N PRO A 428 -0.31 22.61 -25.66
CA PRO A 428 0.38 23.79 -25.14
C PRO A 428 0.26 25.01 -26.05
N THR A 429 0.09 26.19 -25.46
CA THR A 429 0.21 27.47 -26.17
C THR A 429 1.67 27.94 -26.20
N ALA A 430 1.95 28.98 -26.99
CA ALA A 430 3.27 29.64 -26.99
C ALA A 430 3.66 30.23 -25.62
N ALA A 431 2.72 30.39 -24.68
CA ALA A 431 3.00 30.86 -23.33
C ALA A 431 3.61 29.78 -22.42
N LEU A 432 3.66 28.50 -22.85
CA LEU A 432 4.24 27.38 -22.12
C LEU A 432 5.51 26.82 -22.82
N PRO A 433 6.63 27.57 -22.87
CA PRO A 433 7.87 27.06 -23.44
C PRO A 433 8.47 25.86 -22.68
N ALA A 434 8.04 25.57 -21.45
CA ALA A 434 8.44 24.39 -20.71
C ALA A 434 7.77 23.09 -21.24
N GLY A 435 6.65 23.19 -21.96
CA GLY A 435 6.00 22.07 -22.64
C GLY A 435 5.12 21.16 -21.77
N TYR A 436 4.64 20.09 -22.41
CA TYR A 436 3.72 19.08 -21.87
C TYR A 436 4.19 17.69 -22.34
N PHE A 437 3.86 16.64 -21.57
CA PHE A 437 4.26 15.26 -21.90
C PHE A 437 3.20 14.25 -21.44
N ALA A 438 3.31 13.01 -21.92
CA ALA A 438 2.45 11.91 -21.52
C ALA A 438 3.15 11.03 -20.48
N SER A 439 2.42 10.60 -19.44
CA SER A 439 2.96 9.85 -18.29
C SER A 439 2.11 8.62 -18.03
N TYR A 440 2.72 7.44 -18.00
CA TYR A 440 2.04 6.15 -17.81
C TYR A 440 2.65 5.31 -16.70
N HIS A 441 1.83 4.81 -15.77
CA HIS A 441 2.17 3.66 -14.94
C HIS A 441 1.86 2.40 -15.74
N ALA A 442 2.88 1.74 -16.29
CA ALA A 442 2.70 0.60 -17.19
C ALA A 442 3.49 -0.60 -16.68
N TYR A 443 2.78 -1.53 -16.04
CA TYR A 443 3.30 -2.80 -15.57
C TYR A 443 3.08 -3.90 -16.61
N PRO A 444 3.95 -4.93 -16.71
CA PRO A 444 3.93 -5.87 -17.84
C PRO A 444 2.80 -6.91 -17.80
N TYR A 445 2.03 -6.95 -16.71
CA TYR A 445 1.10 -8.04 -16.41
C TYR A 445 -0.37 -7.62 -16.26
N TYR A 446 -0.71 -6.34 -16.14
CA TYR A 446 -2.09 -5.89 -15.89
C TYR A 446 -2.39 -4.60 -16.66
N PRO A 447 -3.57 -4.45 -17.29
CA PRO A 447 -4.75 -5.35 -17.30
C PRO A 447 -4.61 -6.61 -18.13
N ASP A 448 -5.65 -7.45 -18.12
CA ASP A 448 -5.68 -8.73 -18.83
C ASP A 448 -5.41 -8.57 -20.35
N PHE A 449 -5.79 -7.46 -21.00
CA PHE A 449 -5.44 -7.24 -22.41
C PHE A 449 -3.93 -7.24 -22.68
N LEU A 450 -3.08 -6.82 -21.73
CA LEU A 450 -1.61 -6.91 -21.90
C LEU A 450 -1.15 -8.37 -22.02
N VAL A 451 -1.89 -9.29 -21.43
CA VAL A 451 -1.61 -10.73 -21.43
C VAL A 451 -2.26 -11.42 -22.64
N LEU A 452 -3.50 -11.02 -22.96
CA LEU A 452 -4.39 -11.74 -23.86
C LEU A 452 -4.34 -11.24 -25.31
N ASP A 453 -3.89 -10.01 -25.55
CA ASP A 453 -3.90 -9.46 -26.91
C ASP A 453 -2.96 -10.26 -27.86
N PRO A 454 -3.51 -10.82 -28.95
CA PRO A 454 -2.74 -11.65 -29.88
C PRO A 454 -1.70 -10.85 -30.67
N GLY A 455 -1.89 -9.54 -30.85
CA GLY A 455 -0.93 -8.62 -31.44
C GLY A 455 0.27 -8.40 -30.53
N TYR A 456 0.05 -8.16 -29.25
CA TYR A 456 1.13 -8.04 -28.26
C TYR A 456 1.92 -9.35 -28.13
N ASN A 457 1.24 -10.49 -28.18
CA ASN A 457 1.88 -11.81 -28.15
C ASN A 457 2.83 -12.10 -29.33
N GLN A 458 2.67 -11.38 -30.44
CA GLN A 458 3.51 -11.45 -31.64
C GLN A 458 4.65 -10.43 -31.64
N ALA A 459 4.59 -9.41 -30.78
CA ALA A 459 5.60 -8.37 -30.72
C ALA A 459 6.95 -8.90 -30.24
N ARG A 460 8.03 -8.30 -30.77
CA ARG A 460 9.41 -8.68 -30.48
C ARG A 460 10.26 -7.45 -30.23
N SER A 461 10.92 -7.43 -29.08
CA SER A 461 12.05 -6.55 -28.81
C SER A 461 13.35 -7.21 -29.29
N PRO A 462 14.50 -6.51 -29.26
CA PRO A 462 15.80 -7.13 -29.53
C PRO A 462 16.14 -8.32 -28.61
N GLU A 463 15.51 -8.41 -27.44
CA GLU A 463 15.72 -9.49 -26.47
C GLU A 463 14.71 -10.65 -26.63
N GLY A 464 13.80 -10.57 -27.59
CA GLY A 464 12.86 -11.65 -27.91
C GLY A 464 11.40 -11.22 -27.86
N ARG A 465 10.49 -12.18 -27.67
CA ARG A 465 9.04 -11.89 -27.59
C ARG A 465 8.73 -11.09 -26.34
N SER A 466 7.91 -10.06 -26.43
CA SER A 466 7.47 -9.26 -25.28
C SER A 466 6.12 -8.62 -25.56
N ASN A 467 5.11 -9.03 -24.80
CA ASN A 467 3.80 -8.36 -24.84
C ASN A 467 3.92 -6.90 -24.38
N TYR A 468 4.73 -6.66 -23.35
CA TYR A 468 4.98 -5.32 -22.83
C TYR A 468 5.55 -4.40 -23.91
N PHE A 469 6.57 -4.86 -24.66
CA PHE A 469 7.11 -4.09 -25.78
C PHE A 469 6.09 -3.83 -26.88
N GLY A 470 5.19 -4.79 -27.14
CA GLY A 470 4.06 -4.62 -28.07
C GLY A 470 3.16 -3.47 -27.67
N TYR A 471 2.75 -3.45 -26.40
CA TYR A 471 1.96 -2.37 -25.81
C TYR A 471 2.69 -1.02 -25.90
N LEU A 472 3.94 -0.95 -25.44
CA LEU A 472 4.74 0.28 -25.49
C LEU A 472 4.86 0.82 -26.92
N THR A 473 5.07 -0.05 -27.91
CA THR A 473 5.19 0.35 -29.32
C THR A 473 3.87 0.87 -29.88
N GLU A 474 2.74 0.33 -29.46
CA GLU A 474 1.43 0.88 -29.83
C GLU A 474 1.14 2.22 -29.16
N LEU A 475 1.39 2.30 -27.86
CA LEU A 475 1.25 3.54 -27.09
C LEU A 475 2.12 4.66 -27.67
N LYS A 476 3.37 4.36 -28.05
CA LYS A 476 4.25 5.34 -28.70
C LYS A 476 3.74 5.76 -30.08
N ARG A 477 3.14 4.84 -30.85
CA ARG A 477 2.52 5.17 -32.15
C ARG A 477 1.33 6.11 -31.99
N HIS A 478 0.60 6.04 -30.87
CA HIS A 478 -0.44 7.01 -30.54
C HIS A 478 0.15 8.38 -30.20
N HIS A 479 1.26 8.44 -29.47
CA HIS A 479 1.92 9.69 -29.06
C HIS A 479 3.08 10.11 -29.98
N THR A 480 2.78 10.50 -31.22
CA THR A 480 3.80 10.87 -32.23
C THR A 480 4.51 12.20 -31.95
N HIS A 481 3.96 13.07 -31.10
CA HIS A 481 4.44 14.44 -30.90
C HIS A 481 4.63 14.84 -29.44
N LEU A 482 4.50 13.88 -28.52
CA LEU A 482 4.75 14.09 -27.10
C LEU A 482 5.89 13.19 -26.63
N PRO A 483 6.72 13.66 -25.68
CA PRO A 483 7.54 12.76 -24.89
C PRO A 483 6.60 11.85 -24.10
N VAL A 484 6.89 10.55 -24.09
CA VAL A 484 6.13 9.56 -23.31
C VAL A 484 7.06 9.02 -22.25
N VAL A 485 6.67 9.14 -20.99
CA VAL A 485 7.42 8.62 -19.85
C VAL A 485 6.65 7.47 -19.26
N ILE A 486 7.33 6.34 -19.08
CA ILE A 486 6.81 5.26 -18.24
C ILE A 486 7.18 5.59 -16.80
N SER A 487 6.27 6.28 -16.12
CA SER A 487 6.49 6.84 -14.79
C SER A 487 6.43 5.79 -13.67
N GLU A 488 5.95 4.58 -13.98
CA GLU A 488 6.13 3.38 -13.16
C GLU A 488 6.21 2.13 -14.02
N TYR A 489 7.12 1.22 -13.65
CA TYR A 489 7.21 -0.15 -14.13
C TYR A 489 8.02 -0.98 -13.13
N GLY A 490 7.85 -2.30 -13.16
CA GLY A 490 8.65 -3.25 -12.40
C GLY A 490 7.92 -4.58 -12.20
N VAL A 491 8.59 -5.55 -11.57
CA VAL A 491 7.96 -6.78 -11.08
C VAL A 491 8.35 -7.07 -9.61
N PRO A 492 7.46 -7.62 -8.77
CA PRO A 492 7.78 -7.85 -7.36
C PRO A 492 8.23 -9.28 -7.03
N THR A 493 9.03 -9.43 -5.97
CA THR A 493 9.65 -10.71 -5.55
C THR A 493 8.84 -11.51 -4.52
N SER A 494 7.53 -11.24 -4.40
CA SER A 494 6.65 -12.01 -3.51
C SER A 494 6.62 -13.49 -3.88
N ILE A 495 6.27 -14.33 -2.92
CA ILE A 495 6.00 -15.75 -3.20
C ILE A 495 4.62 -15.92 -3.84
N GLY A 496 3.64 -15.13 -3.36
CA GLY A 496 2.33 -15.08 -3.97
C GLY A 496 2.39 -14.36 -5.32
N ASN A 497 1.67 -14.90 -6.31
CA ASN A 497 1.43 -14.27 -7.60
C ASN A 497 -0.02 -13.78 -7.69
N ALA A 498 -0.19 -12.51 -8.02
CA ALA A 498 -1.47 -11.85 -8.24
C ALA A 498 -1.88 -11.81 -9.71
N HIS A 499 -0.98 -12.06 -10.66
CA HIS A 499 -1.27 -12.04 -12.09
C HIS A 499 -0.18 -12.73 -12.93
N PHE A 500 -0.57 -13.73 -13.74
CA PHE A 500 0.33 -14.38 -14.70
C PHE A 500 0.56 -13.52 -15.95
N GLN A 501 1.73 -13.71 -16.54
CA GLN A 501 2.18 -12.97 -17.72
C GLN A 501 2.93 -13.96 -18.64
N PRO A 502 2.76 -13.93 -19.97
CA PRO A 502 3.19 -15.05 -20.83
C PRO A 502 4.70 -15.31 -20.82
N GLN A 503 5.51 -14.25 -20.78
CA GLN A 503 6.98 -14.31 -20.77
C GLN A 503 7.59 -14.45 -19.36
N GLY A 504 6.78 -14.68 -18.33
CA GLY A 504 7.27 -14.82 -16.95
C GLY A 504 7.38 -13.53 -16.16
N PHE A 505 6.92 -12.39 -16.70
CA PHE A 505 6.92 -11.08 -16.02
C PHE A 505 5.73 -10.96 -15.07
N HIS A 506 5.60 -11.92 -14.16
CA HIS A 506 4.44 -12.08 -13.30
C HIS A 506 4.32 -10.98 -12.24
N HIS A 507 3.09 -10.74 -11.77
CA HIS A 507 2.83 -9.89 -10.62
C HIS A 507 3.10 -10.67 -9.32
N GLY A 508 4.37 -11.01 -9.10
CA GLY A 508 4.81 -11.85 -8.01
C GLY A 508 5.15 -13.28 -8.43
N GLY A 509 5.66 -14.07 -7.51
CA GLY A 509 6.16 -15.42 -7.81
C GLY A 509 7.47 -15.43 -8.59
N VAL A 510 8.18 -14.30 -8.72
CA VAL A 510 9.52 -14.25 -9.30
C VAL A 510 10.58 -14.25 -8.19
N THR A 511 11.76 -14.80 -8.48
CA THR A 511 12.93 -14.73 -7.58
C THR A 511 13.59 -13.35 -7.65
N GLU A 512 14.43 -13.00 -6.67
CA GLU A 512 15.19 -11.74 -6.72
C GLU A 512 16.12 -11.64 -7.95
N GLN A 513 16.67 -12.77 -8.41
CA GLN A 513 17.47 -12.82 -9.63
C GLN A 513 16.62 -12.59 -10.88
N GLN A 514 15.44 -13.21 -10.95
CA GLN A 514 14.51 -13.00 -12.06
C GLN A 514 14.00 -11.55 -12.11
N MET A 515 13.67 -10.94 -10.96
CA MET A 515 13.33 -9.51 -10.89
C MET A 515 14.44 -8.66 -11.53
N ALA A 516 15.70 -8.91 -11.16
CA ALA A 516 16.83 -8.17 -11.72
C ALA A 516 16.96 -8.29 -13.25
N GLU A 517 16.73 -9.49 -13.79
CA GLU A 517 16.77 -9.75 -15.23
C GLU A 517 15.58 -9.10 -15.96
N ILE A 518 14.38 -9.25 -15.40
CA ILE A 518 13.14 -8.72 -15.96
C ILE A 518 13.17 -7.19 -15.95
N ASP A 519 13.43 -6.54 -14.83
CA ASP A 519 13.41 -5.08 -14.73
C ASP A 519 14.49 -4.45 -15.62
N ALA A 520 15.65 -5.09 -15.74
CA ALA A 520 16.70 -4.65 -16.66
C ALA A 520 16.26 -4.70 -18.12
N ARG A 521 15.50 -5.74 -18.48
CA ARG A 521 14.89 -5.87 -19.80
C ARG A 521 13.76 -4.86 -20.01
N LEU A 522 12.84 -4.69 -19.06
CA LEU A 522 11.76 -3.69 -19.13
C LEU A 522 12.35 -2.29 -19.37
N THR A 523 13.40 -1.93 -18.62
CA THR A 523 14.10 -0.65 -18.77
C THR A 523 14.65 -0.46 -20.19
N ARG A 524 15.25 -1.49 -20.79
CA ARG A 524 15.75 -1.43 -22.17
C ARG A 524 14.62 -1.38 -23.17
N GLU A 525 13.56 -2.17 -23.01
CA GLU A 525 12.38 -2.17 -23.87
C GLU A 525 11.66 -0.81 -23.88
N ILE A 526 11.63 -0.10 -22.76
CA ILE A 526 11.15 1.30 -22.68
C ILE A 526 11.99 2.23 -23.57
N ALA A 527 13.33 2.12 -23.51
CA ALA A 527 14.22 2.89 -24.37
C ALA A 527 14.04 2.53 -25.86
N GLU A 528 14.00 1.24 -26.16
CA GLU A 528 13.88 0.72 -27.53
C GLU A 528 12.53 1.06 -28.18
N ALA A 529 11.46 1.19 -27.38
CA ALA A 529 10.15 1.62 -27.85
C ALA A 529 10.11 3.13 -28.16
N GLY A 530 11.19 3.88 -27.91
CA GLY A 530 11.27 5.32 -28.18
C GLY A 530 10.60 6.19 -27.12
N MET A 531 10.47 5.69 -25.89
CA MET A 531 9.99 6.47 -24.75
C MET A 531 11.06 7.49 -24.32
N ALA A 532 10.63 8.60 -23.73
CA ALA A 532 11.51 9.66 -23.23
C ALA A 532 12.21 9.30 -21.91
N GLY A 533 11.81 8.18 -21.30
CA GLY A 533 12.47 7.57 -20.15
C GLY A 533 11.53 6.74 -19.31
N GLY A 534 12.07 6.19 -18.23
CA GLY A 534 11.36 5.30 -17.32
C GLY A 534 11.73 5.53 -15.86
N MET A 535 10.80 5.26 -14.95
CA MET A 535 11.02 5.30 -13.51
C MET A 535 10.69 3.95 -12.87
N ILE A 536 11.71 3.23 -12.40
CA ILE A 536 11.53 1.90 -11.82
C ILE A 536 10.81 2.01 -10.47
N PHE A 537 9.86 1.12 -10.24
CA PHE A 537 9.13 0.96 -8.98
C PHE A 537 9.66 -0.28 -8.25
N ALA A 538 10.25 -0.17 -7.06
CA ALA A 538 10.49 1.05 -6.26
C ALA A 538 11.80 1.01 -5.49
N TRP A 539 12.18 2.11 -4.83
CA TRP A 539 13.41 2.18 -4.04
C TRP A 539 13.47 1.15 -2.90
N ILE A 540 12.38 0.99 -2.15
CA ILE A 540 12.27 0.09 -0.98
C ILE A 540 10.99 -0.74 -1.05
N ASP A 541 11.00 -1.88 -0.37
CA ASP A 541 9.76 -2.61 -0.04
C ASP A 541 8.90 -1.78 0.92
N GLU A 542 7.58 -1.83 0.75
CA GLU A 542 6.62 -1.06 1.56
C GLU A 542 5.54 -1.98 2.13
N TRP A 543 5.68 -2.34 3.42
CA TRP A 543 4.84 -3.37 4.07
C TRP A 543 3.36 -3.01 4.25
N PHE A 544 3.00 -1.73 4.11
CA PHE A 544 1.59 -1.31 4.22
C PHE A 544 0.79 -1.54 2.93
N LYS A 545 1.47 -1.86 1.82
CA LYS A 545 0.82 -2.05 0.53
C LYS A 545 0.09 -3.39 0.47
N LYS A 546 -0.87 -3.47 -0.45
CA LYS A 546 -1.81 -4.58 -0.55
C LYS A 546 -2.31 -4.79 -1.97
N ASN A 547 -2.54 -6.05 -2.34
CA ASN A 547 -3.26 -6.41 -3.56
C ASN A 547 -4.58 -7.15 -3.27
N TRP A 548 -5.37 -7.33 -4.32
CA TRP A 548 -6.70 -7.95 -4.29
C TRP A 548 -6.73 -9.39 -3.78
N ILE A 549 -5.62 -10.16 -3.85
CA ILE A 549 -5.56 -11.55 -3.39
C ILE A 549 -5.45 -11.66 -1.87
N ALA A 550 -4.91 -10.62 -1.22
CA ALA A 550 -4.56 -10.63 0.19
C ALA A 550 -5.40 -9.64 1.02
N ILE A 551 -5.89 -8.54 0.42
CA ILE A 551 -6.55 -7.42 1.13
C ILE A 551 -7.73 -7.86 2.02
N GLU A 552 -8.52 -8.84 1.57
CA GLU A 552 -9.66 -9.38 2.32
C GLU A 552 -9.25 -10.15 3.59
N PHE A 553 -7.97 -10.49 3.73
CA PHE A 553 -7.43 -11.29 4.83
C PHE A 553 -6.45 -10.52 5.73
N GLU A 554 -6.09 -9.28 5.39
CA GLU A 554 -5.26 -8.43 6.26
C GLU A 554 -6.15 -7.70 7.26
N ILE A 555 -6.64 -8.44 8.26
CA ILE A 555 -7.61 -7.94 9.24
C ILE A 555 -6.95 -7.92 10.64
N PRO A 556 -6.91 -6.76 11.33
CA PRO A 556 -7.46 -5.48 10.90
C PRO A 556 -6.48 -4.70 9.99
N LEU A 557 -7.00 -4.00 9.00
CA LEU A 557 -6.22 -3.45 7.89
C LEU A 557 -5.17 -2.43 8.32
N GLU A 558 -5.46 -1.65 9.37
CA GLU A 558 -4.55 -0.63 9.89
C GLU A 558 -3.24 -1.19 10.49
N ARG A 559 -3.20 -2.50 10.74
CA ARG A 559 -2.04 -3.22 11.30
C ARG A 559 -1.19 -3.92 10.23
N ASN A 560 -1.59 -3.90 8.96
CA ASN A 560 -0.84 -4.60 7.91
C ASN A 560 0.63 -4.14 7.79
N ARG A 561 0.92 -2.86 8.07
CA ARG A 561 2.28 -2.29 8.15
C ARG A 561 3.21 -2.99 9.16
N LEU A 562 2.67 -3.76 10.10
CA LEU A 562 3.44 -4.39 11.18
C LEU A 562 4.07 -5.72 10.79
N TRP A 563 3.79 -6.28 9.62
CA TRP A 563 4.32 -7.58 9.24
C TRP A 563 4.53 -7.66 7.74
N PHE A 564 5.36 -8.60 7.31
CA PHE A 564 5.74 -8.70 5.90
C PHE A 564 5.00 -9.87 5.25
N ASN A 565 3.92 -9.54 4.54
CA ASN A 565 3.06 -10.53 3.92
C ASN A 565 3.67 -11.05 2.62
N ARG A 566 4.40 -12.16 2.70
CA ARG A 566 5.07 -12.79 1.54
C ARG A 566 4.14 -13.27 0.42
N LEU A 567 2.83 -13.31 0.66
CA LEU A 567 1.83 -13.61 -0.37
C LEU A 567 1.31 -12.36 -1.08
N ASP A 568 1.65 -11.16 -0.59
CA ASP A 568 1.26 -9.90 -1.18
C ASP A 568 2.35 -9.35 -2.11
N ALA A 569 2.08 -9.29 -3.40
CA ALA A 569 2.99 -8.76 -4.42
C ALA A 569 3.34 -7.27 -4.22
N GLU A 570 2.42 -6.46 -3.69
CA GLU A 570 2.57 -5.01 -3.60
C GLU A 570 3.58 -4.58 -2.54
N GLN A 571 3.92 -5.47 -1.62
CA GLN A 571 4.94 -5.21 -0.60
C GLN A 571 6.38 -5.46 -1.09
N HIS A 572 6.60 -5.94 -2.32
CA HIS A 572 7.84 -6.62 -2.73
C HIS A 572 8.59 -6.03 -3.94
N TYR A 573 8.36 -4.75 -4.26
CA TYR A 573 8.98 -4.05 -5.39
C TYR A 573 10.35 -3.43 -5.11
N GLY A 574 10.80 -3.44 -3.85
CA GLY A 574 11.99 -2.71 -3.44
C GLY A 574 13.26 -3.21 -4.10
N MET A 575 14.04 -2.30 -4.67
CA MET A 575 15.45 -2.55 -4.98
C MET A 575 16.27 -2.80 -3.71
N TYR A 576 15.86 -2.18 -2.59
CA TYR A 576 16.26 -2.56 -1.26
C TYR A 576 15.14 -3.35 -0.59
N ALA A 577 15.43 -4.61 -0.29
CA ALA A 577 14.56 -5.45 0.50
C ALA A 577 14.46 -4.90 1.92
N MET A 578 13.25 -4.84 2.44
CA MET A 578 13.01 -4.59 3.86
C MET A 578 12.67 -5.93 4.51
N ASP A 579 13.70 -6.75 4.74
CA ASP A 579 13.53 -8.11 5.21
C ASP A 579 13.12 -8.14 6.71
N PRO A 580 12.37 -9.14 7.16
CA PRO A 580 12.05 -9.39 8.58
C PRO A 580 13.30 -9.47 9.46
N GLY A 581 13.12 -9.42 10.78
CA GLY A 581 14.21 -9.64 11.74
C GLY A 581 14.82 -11.04 11.62
N GLU A 582 16.11 -11.19 11.92
CA GLU A 582 16.77 -12.50 11.93
C GLU A 582 16.54 -13.23 13.26
N VAL A 583 15.67 -14.24 13.24
CA VAL A 583 15.43 -15.12 14.38
C VAL A 583 16.36 -16.35 14.36
N VAL A 584 16.67 -16.84 13.17
CA VAL A 584 17.69 -17.88 12.92
C VAL A 584 18.69 -17.34 11.89
N PRO A 585 19.79 -16.71 12.35
CA PRO A 585 20.71 -15.99 11.48
C PRO A 585 21.52 -16.92 10.58
N GLY A 586 21.74 -16.50 9.33
CA GLY A 586 22.58 -17.20 8.35
C GLY A 586 21.90 -17.47 7.01
N ALA A 587 22.63 -17.24 5.91
CA ALA A 587 22.10 -17.41 4.56
C ALA A 587 21.95 -18.87 4.13
N THR A 588 22.75 -19.79 4.69
CA THR A 588 22.72 -21.22 4.36
C THR A 588 22.20 -22.08 5.50
N LEU A 589 21.65 -23.26 5.18
CA LEU A 589 21.16 -24.22 6.18
C LEU A 589 22.22 -24.57 7.25
N ALA A 590 23.48 -24.70 6.83
CA ALA A 590 24.61 -24.96 7.72
C ALA A 590 24.91 -23.78 8.65
N ALA A 591 24.87 -22.54 8.13
CA ALA A 591 25.10 -21.34 8.93
C ALA A 591 24.02 -21.15 10.01
N ARG A 592 22.77 -21.52 9.72
CA ARG A 592 21.63 -21.43 10.66
C ARG A 592 21.64 -22.48 11.76
N ALA A 593 22.47 -23.54 11.65
CA ALA A 593 22.49 -24.62 12.62
C ALA A 593 22.78 -24.14 14.05
N ALA A 594 23.65 -23.13 14.22
CA ALA A 594 23.95 -22.55 15.53
C ALA A 594 22.73 -21.82 16.12
N GLY A 595 21.97 -21.08 15.31
CA GLY A 595 20.75 -20.40 15.76
C GLY A 595 19.71 -21.39 16.30
N TRP A 596 19.52 -22.51 15.59
CA TRP A 596 18.57 -23.55 16.02
C TRP A 596 18.95 -24.30 17.28
N ARG A 597 20.25 -24.41 17.61
CA ARG A 597 20.69 -25.05 18.87
C ARG A 597 20.22 -24.29 20.11
N ASN A 598 19.98 -22.98 19.98
CA ASN A 598 19.50 -22.13 21.06
C ASN A 598 17.96 -22.14 21.18
N ILE A 599 17.26 -22.77 20.24
CA ILE A 599 15.81 -22.90 20.24
C ILE A 599 15.43 -24.22 20.92
N ARG A 600 14.57 -24.13 21.94
CA ARG A 600 14.08 -25.29 22.68
C ARG A 600 13.26 -26.20 21.73
N PRO A 601 13.52 -27.51 21.70
CA PRO A 601 12.69 -28.47 20.98
C PRO A 601 11.23 -28.47 21.45
N LEU A 602 10.31 -28.56 20.50
CA LEU A 602 8.91 -28.90 20.76
C LEU A 602 8.81 -30.39 21.14
N TYR A 603 9.51 -31.23 20.38
CA TYR A 603 9.61 -32.67 20.60
C TYR A 603 11.04 -33.16 20.48
N THR A 604 11.41 -34.11 21.33
CA THR A 604 12.67 -34.85 21.27
C THR A 604 12.40 -36.30 21.64
N GLY A 605 12.87 -37.25 20.84
CA GLY A 605 12.73 -38.67 21.13
C GLY A 605 13.25 -39.54 19.99
N GLN A 606 12.99 -40.85 20.07
CA GLN A 606 13.32 -41.75 18.98
C GLN A 606 12.63 -41.27 17.69
N GLY A 607 13.38 -41.14 16.59
CA GLY A 607 12.86 -40.69 15.30
C GLY A 607 13.11 -39.23 14.95
N GLY A 608 13.51 -38.38 15.90
CA GLY A 608 14.05 -37.05 15.60
C GLY A 608 13.71 -35.96 16.62
N THR A 609 14.10 -34.74 16.27
CA THR A 609 13.87 -33.52 17.05
C THR A 609 13.15 -32.48 16.18
N LEU A 610 12.02 -31.96 16.66
CA LEU A 610 11.27 -30.89 15.98
C LEU A 610 11.41 -29.58 16.78
N ARG A 611 11.74 -28.50 16.08
CA ARG A 611 11.81 -27.12 16.61
C ARG A 611 10.92 -26.20 15.78
N ALA A 612 10.45 -25.12 16.40
CA ALA A 612 9.77 -24.04 15.73
C ALA A 612 10.33 -22.68 16.16
N ALA A 613 10.26 -21.71 15.25
CA ALA A 613 10.59 -20.31 15.47
C ALA A 613 9.67 -19.44 14.60
N SER A 614 9.72 -18.12 14.77
CA SER A 614 8.85 -17.21 14.05
C SER A 614 9.46 -15.83 13.93
N ASP A 615 9.25 -15.16 12.81
CA ASP A 615 9.59 -13.75 12.57
C ASP A 615 8.38 -12.99 12.01
N GLU A 616 8.59 -11.75 11.58
CA GLU A 616 7.55 -10.87 11.04
C GLU A 616 6.91 -11.37 9.72
N ALA A 617 7.39 -12.44 9.10
CA ALA A 617 6.85 -13.00 7.86
C ALA A 617 6.48 -14.50 7.92
N TYR A 618 7.16 -15.27 8.77
CA TYR A 618 7.14 -16.73 8.71
C TYR A 618 6.97 -17.41 10.06
N LEU A 619 6.26 -18.55 10.03
CA LEU A 619 6.49 -19.66 10.94
C LEU A 619 7.61 -20.56 10.38
N TRP A 620 8.65 -20.79 11.16
CA TRP A 620 9.77 -21.67 10.81
C TRP A 620 9.64 -23.02 11.53
N LEU A 621 9.90 -24.10 10.80
CA LEU A 621 9.98 -25.46 11.34
C LEU A 621 11.33 -26.07 10.98
N ARG A 622 11.98 -26.72 11.94
CA ARG A 622 13.18 -27.53 11.70
C ARG A 622 13.03 -28.92 12.28
N PHE A 623 13.23 -29.92 11.44
CA PHE A 623 13.26 -31.32 11.83
C PHE A 623 14.67 -31.89 11.64
N GLU A 624 15.19 -32.50 12.70
CA GLU A 624 16.48 -33.19 12.71
C GLU A 624 16.23 -34.66 12.97
N GLY A 625 16.51 -35.49 11.97
CA GLY A 625 16.26 -36.93 12.01
C GLY A 625 17.20 -37.69 12.94
N ASP A 626 16.69 -38.75 13.55
CA ASP A 626 17.46 -39.61 14.44
C ASP A 626 18.61 -40.32 13.69
N GLY A 627 19.75 -40.47 14.34
CA GLY A 627 20.97 -41.01 13.72
C GLY A 627 21.45 -40.26 12.47
N GLY A 628 21.03 -38.99 12.28
CA GLY A 628 21.38 -38.18 11.12
C GLY A 628 20.62 -38.56 9.84
N ARG A 629 19.45 -39.21 9.94
CA ARG A 629 18.64 -39.63 8.79
C ARG A 629 17.22 -39.08 8.86
N LEU A 630 16.78 -38.42 7.79
CA LEU A 630 15.42 -37.95 7.67
C LEU A 630 14.46 -39.08 7.27
N PRO A 631 13.20 -39.03 7.73
CA PRO A 631 12.17 -39.96 7.27
C PRO A 631 11.87 -39.72 5.78
N PRO A 632 11.35 -40.74 5.07
CA PRO A 632 10.90 -40.58 3.68
C PRO A 632 9.70 -39.63 3.58
N GLU A 633 8.90 -39.55 4.64
CA GLU A 633 7.69 -38.73 4.72
C GLU A 633 7.52 -38.20 6.15
N LEU A 634 7.25 -36.90 6.26
CA LEU A 634 7.00 -36.19 7.51
C LEU A 634 5.76 -35.32 7.35
N PHE A 635 4.80 -35.49 8.26
CA PHE A 635 3.66 -34.60 8.43
C PHE A 635 3.82 -33.78 9.70
N VAL A 636 3.51 -32.48 9.61
CA VAL A 636 3.38 -31.60 10.77
C VAL A 636 1.99 -30.96 10.71
N GLY A 637 1.14 -31.30 11.67
CA GLY A 637 -0.21 -30.77 11.80
C GLY A 637 -0.20 -29.54 12.71
N LEU A 638 -0.94 -28.51 12.30
CA LEU A 638 -1.01 -27.21 12.93
C LEU A 638 -2.48 -26.93 13.30
N ASP A 639 -2.76 -26.97 14.59
CA ASP A 639 -4.01 -26.45 15.16
C ASP A 639 -3.80 -24.96 15.46
N MET A 640 -4.46 -24.13 14.66
CA MET A 640 -4.38 -22.68 14.71
C MET A 640 -5.43 -22.07 15.64
N LEU A 641 -6.49 -22.82 15.98
CA LEU A 641 -7.71 -22.29 16.58
C LEU A 641 -8.01 -22.96 17.92
N LYS A 642 -8.79 -24.04 17.88
CA LYS A 642 -9.33 -24.71 19.05
C LYS A 642 -9.06 -26.22 18.97
N PRO A 643 -8.56 -26.86 20.05
CA PRO A 643 -8.18 -28.29 20.03
C PRO A 643 -9.28 -29.25 19.60
N ALA A 644 -10.53 -28.82 19.75
CA ALA A 644 -11.73 -29.59 19.50
C ALA A 644 -12.28 -29.46 18.07
N ALA A 645 -11.69 -28.61 17.21
CA ALA A 645 -12.06 -28.44 15.81
C ALA A 645 -10.91 -28.84 14.87
N GLY A 646 -11.12 -28.73 13.56
CA GLY A 646 -10.22 -29.26 12.54
C GLY A 646 -10.30 -30.78 12.41
N ASP A 647 -9.41 -31.35 11.59
CA ASP A 647 -9.38 -32.78 11.33
C ASP A 647 -8.49 -33.51 12.34
N PHE A 648 -9.01 -34.56 12.99
CA PHE A 648 -8.25 -35.40 13.91
C PHE A 648 -7.48 -36.54 13.20
N ARG A 649 -7.30 -36.46 11.88
CA ARG A 649 -6.50 -37.39 11.08
C ARG A 649 -5.50 -36.63 10.23
N PHE A 650 -4.33 -37.23 10.06
CA PHE A 650 -3.42 -36.80 9.00
C PHE A 650 -3.96 -37.21 7.61
N PRO A 651 -3.45 -36.60 6.53
CA PRO A 651 -3.84 -36.94 5.15
C PRO A 651 -3.83 -38.44 4.89
N GLY A 652 -4.90 -38.95 4.28
CA GLY A 652 -5.05 -40.39 3.98
C GLY A 652 -5.27 -41.27 5.22
N ARG A 653 -5.60 -40.67 6.37
CA ARG A 653 -5.86 -41.35 7.66
C ARG A 653 -4.67 -42.18 8.15
N VAL A 654 -3.46 -41.70 7.90
CA VAL A 654 -2.25 -42.35 8.36
C VAL A 654 -2.06 -42.21 9.87
N GLY A 655 -1.40 -43.20 10.47
CA GLY A 655 -1.16 -43.23 11.91
C GLY A 655 -2.44 -43.35 12.75
N ASN A 656 -2.29 -43.07 14.04
CA ASN A 656 -3.40 -43.01 14.98
C ASN A 656 -4.15 -41.67 14.86
N ARG A 657 -5.36 -41.66 15.43
CA ARG A 657 -6.13 -40.43 15.64
C ARG A 657 -5.29 -39.40 16.41
N LEU A 658 -5.34 -38.15 15.96
CA LEU A 658 -4.63 -37.04 16.59
C LEU A 658 -5.26 -36.66 17.94
N PRO A 659 -4.45 -36.17 18.89
CA PRO A 659 -4.95 -35.71 20.19
C PRO A 659 -5.70 -34.38 20.13
N VAL A 660 -5.50 -33.61 19.06
CA VAL A 660 -6.19 -32.35 18.72
C VAL A 660 -6.54 -32.39 17.22
N GLY A 661 -7.60 -31.71 16.80
CA GLY A 661 -7.87 -31.55 15.38
C GLY A 661 -7.04 -30.40 14.81
N VAL A 662 -6.61 -30.52 13.56
CA VAL A 662 -5.69 -29.57 12.91
C VAL A 662 -6.33 -28.95 11.67
N GLU A 663 -6.12 -27.65 11.47
CA GLU A 663 -6.59 -26.94 10.28
C GLU A 663 -5.59 -27.03 9.12
N PHE A 664 -4.30 -27.16 9.40
CA PHE A 664 -3.27 -27.21 8.37
C PHE A 664 -2.29 -28.37 8.58
N VAL A 665 -1.79 -28.91 7.48
CA VAL A 665 -0.74 -29.93 7.48
C VAL A 665 0.38 -29.53 6.53
N VAL A 666 1.59 -29.49 7.06
CA VAL A 666 2.82 -29.46 6.28
C VAL A 666 3.17 -30.91 5.94
N SER A 667 3.13 -31.25 4.66
CA SER A 667 3.56 -32.54 4.13
C SER A 667 4.91 -32.40 3.45
N ALA A 668 5.91 -33.10 3.99
CA ALA A 668 7.28 -33.11 3.48
C ALA A 668 7.70 -34.51 3.04
N THR A 669 8.17 -34.61 1.81
CA THR A 669 8.76 -35.82 1.21
C THR A 669 10.23 -35.55 0.84
N GLY A 670 10.89 -36.48 0.15
CA GLY A 670 12.23 -36.25 -0.40
C GLY A 670 12.31 -35.09 -1.40
N ASN A 671 11.25 -34.86 -2.17
CA ASN A 671 11.27 -33.99 -3.35
C ASN A 671 10.31 -32.80 -3.26
N GLU A 672 9.35 -32.83 -2.34
CA GLU A 672 8.29 -31.83 -2.25
C GLU A 672 7.98 -31.53 -0.78
N VAL A 673 7.76 -30.24 -0.49
CA VAL A 673 7.11 -29.78 0.74
C VAL A 673 5.89 -28.96 0.34
N ARG A 674 4.74 -29.26 0.96
CA ARG A 674 3.50 -28.51 0.75
C ARG A 674 2.73 -28.24 2.03
N VAL A 675 2.02 -27.13 2.04
CA VAL A 675 1.00 -26.79 3.03
C VAL A 675 -0.35 -27.12 2.44
N MET A 676 -1.15 -27.88 3.20
CA MET A 676 -2.53 -28.22 2.86
C MET A 676 -3.43 -27.75 4.00
N ALA A 677 -4.67 -27.43 3.68
CA ALA A 677 -5.67 -27.01 4.67
C ALA A 677 -6.82 -28.01 4.70
N ASP A 678 -7.41 -28.20 5.87
CA ASP A 678 -8.74 -28.77 5.98
C ASP A 678 -9.70 -27.97 5.08
N PRO A 679 -10.64 -28.59 4.34
CA PRO A 679 -11.52 -27.88 3.41
C PRO A 679 -12.37 -26.77 4.05
N SER A 680 -12.72 -26.89 5.34
CA SER A 680 -13.39 -25.80 6.08
C SER A 680 -12.45 -24.64 6.40
N SER A 681 -11.14 -24.90 6.38
CA SER A 681 -10.06 -23.97 6.71
C SER A 681 -9.30 -23.41 5.50
N ASN A 682 -9.69 -23.76 4.27
CA ASN A 682 -9.17 -23.12 3.07
C ASN A 682 -10.01 -21.87 2.73
N PRO A 683 -9.44 -20.64 2.70
CA PRO A 683 -10.19 -19.42 2.42
C PRO A 683 -10.69 -19.33 0.96
N PHE A 684 -10.10 -20.13 0.05
CA PHE A 684 -10.47 -20.18 -1.35
C PHE A 684 -11.07 -21.53 -1.73
N ARG A 685 -12.24 -21.51 -2.37
CA ARG A 685 -12.77 -22.67 -3.10
C ARG A 685 -12.45 -22.50 -4.58
N VAL A 686 -11.64 -23.40 -5.11
CA VAL A 686 -11.28 -23.44 -6.53
C VAL A 686 -11.86 -24.68 -7.17
N GLU A 687 -12.78 -24.47 -8.10
CA GLU A 687 -13.58 -25.55 -8.70
C GLU A 687 -13.54 -25.47 -10.21
N ARG A 688 -13.51 -26.64 -10.84
CA ARG A 688 -13.65 -26.74 -12.29
C ARG A 688 -15.12 -26.53 -12.67
N ARG A 689 -15.37 -25.68 -13.65
CA ARG A 689 -16.70 -25.52 -14.25
C ARG A 689 -16.92 -26.59 -15.31
N GLU A 690 -17.88 -27.47 -15.06
CA GLU A 690 -18.34 -28.50 -15.99
C GLU A 690 -19.64 -28.08 -16.70
N GLY A 691 -19.99 -28.75 -17.80
CA GLY A 691 -21.29 -28.57 -18.45
C GLY A 691 -21.44 -27.40 -19.43
N ILE A 692 -20.38 -26.61 -19.66
CA ILE A 692 -20.37 -25.53 -20.68
C ILE A 692 -19.92 -26.12 -22.03
N ALA A 693 -20.67 -25.87 -23.10
CA ALA A 693 -20.32 -26.35 -24.45
C ALA A 693 -19.07 -25.65 -25.03
N GLY A 694 -18.39 -26.30 -25.97
CA GLY A 694 -17.14 -25.80 -26.57
C GLY A 694 -15.93 -25.87 -25.63
N GLN A 695 -14.73 -25.59 -26.17
CA GLN A 695 -13.51 -25.41 -25.39
C GLN A 695 -13.14 -23.92 -25.41
N PRO A 696 -12.55 -23.38 -24.33
CA PRO A 696 -11.96 -22.05 -24.37
C PRO A 696 -10.83 -22.01 -25.42
N SER A 697 -10.42 -20.80 -25.81
CA SER A 697 -9.22 -20.62 -26.63
C SER A 697 -8.01 -21.27 -25.95
N ALA A 698 -7.00 -21.62 -26.76
CA ALA A 698 -5.70 -21.99 -26.22
C ALA A 698 -5.15 -20.74 -25.52
N GLY A 699 -5.25 -20.70 -24.19
CA GLY A 699 -4.78 -19.57 -23.39
C GLY A 699 -3.29 -19.28 -23.63
N PRO A 700 -2.78 -18.15 -23.09
CA PRO A 700 -1.39 -17.79 -23.28
C PRO A 700 -0.47 -18.90 -22.78
N ASN A 701 0.59 -19.19 -23.54
CA ASN A 701 1.65 -20.07 -23.08
C ASN A 701 2.49 -19.35 -22.03
N ILE A 702 2.54 -19.90 -20.82
CA ILE A 702 3.31 -19.33 -19.70
C ILE A 702 4.71 -19.95 -19.71
N GLU A 703 5.73 -19.15 -20.00
CA GLU A 703 7.13 -19.61 -20.15
C GLU A 703 7.75 -20.07 -18.81
N SER A 704 7.35 -19.46 -17.69
CA SER A 704 7.86 -19.76 -16.34
C SER A 704 6.73 -20.06 -15.34
N PRO A 705 5.96 -21.14 -15.51
CA PRO A 705 4.80 -21.41 -14.68
C PRO A 705 5.20 -21.71 -13.23
N LEU A 706 4.36 -21.28 -12.29
CA LEU A 706 4.54 -21.56 -10.87
C LEU A 706 4.17 -23.02 -10.54
N PRO A 707 4.65 -23.55 -9.38
CA PRO A 707 4.29 -24.88 -8.93
C PRO A 707 2.77 -25.12 -8.91
N GLY A 708 2.37 -26.26 -9.46
CA GLY A 708 0.96 -26.64 -9.55
C GLY A 708 0.14 -25.75 -10.48
N PHE A 709 0.76 -25.09 -11.46
CA PHE A 709 0.06 -24.34 -12.50
C PHE A 709 -1.05 -25.17 -13.16
N PHE A 710 -2.20 -24.54 -13.35
CA PHE A 710 -3.34 -25.12 -14.06
C PHE A 710 -4.06 -24.06 -14.89
N THR A 711 -4.75 -24.50 -15.92
CA THR A 711 -5.56 -23.64 -16.79
C THR A 711 -6.87 -24.33 -17.19
N GLY A 712 -7.82 -23.55 -17.66
CA GLY A 712 -9.10 -24.01 -18.19
C GLY A 712 -10.28 -23.23 -17.60
N ARG A 713 -11.44 -23.86 -17.58
CA ARG A 713 -12.65 -23.27 -16.96
C ARG A 713 -12.62 -23.52 -15.46
N TRP A 714 -11.96 -22.64 -14.74
CA TRP A 714 -11.90 -22.63 -13.29
C TRP A 714 -12.62 -21.41 -12.73
N GLN A 715 -13.24 -21.60 -11.58
CA GLN A 715 -13.76 -20.51 -10.77
C GLN A 715 -13.10 -20.50 -9.41
N MET A 716 -12.90 -19.31 -8.88
CA MET A 716 -12.49 -19.10 -7.50
C MET A 716 -13.58 -18.32 -6.78
N ARG A 717 -13.94 -18.78 -5.58
CA ARG A 717 -14.86 -18.11 -4.67
C ARG A 717 -14.27 -18.12 -3.25
N PHE A 718 -14.61 -17.12 -2.45
CA PHE A 718 -14.27 -17.14 -1.03
C PHE A 718 -15.09 -18.22 -0.30
N ASN A 719 -14.44 -18.95 0.60
CA ASN A 719 -15.10 -19.91 1.48
C ASN A 719 -15.69 -19.18 2.68
N ARG A 720 -16.98 -18.80 2.59
CA ARG A 720 -17.71 -18.10 3.65
C ARG A 720 -18.97 -18.89 4.08
N PRO A 721 -19.29 -18.98 5.38
CA PRO A 721 -18.47 -18.50 6.50
C PRO A 721 -17.21 -19.37 6.68
N PHE A 722 -16.12 -18.76 7.13
CA PHE A 722 -14.88 -19.43 7.48
C PHE A 722 -14.93 -19.91 8.93
N ILE A 723 -15.33 -21.17 9.15
CA ILE A 723 -15.45 -21.74 10.50
C ILE A 723 -14.80 -23.12 10.49
N SER A 724 -13.75 -23.31 11.30
CA SER A 724 -13.13 -24.62 11.49
C SER A 724 -14.12 -25.61 12.12
N GLN A 725 -14.26 -26.79 11.50
CA GLN A 725 -15.18 -27.85 11.92
C GLN A 725 -14.45 -29.13 12.29
N ALA A 726 -14.88 -29.77 13.38
CA ALA A 726 -14.35 -31.05 13.80
C ALA A 726 -14.71 -32.15 12.79
N ASN A 727 -13.70 -32.88 12.31
CA ASN A 727 -13.90 -34.05 11.45
C ASN A 727 -12.76 -35.08 11.61
N GLU A 728 -12.87 -36.23 10.93
CA GLU A 728 -11.85 -37.31 10.98
C GLU A 728 -11.65 -37.97 9.61
N ASP A 729 -11.91 -37.26 8.51
CA ASP A 729 -11.94 -37.87 7.19
C ASP A 729 -10.55 -37.99 6.54
N GLY A 730 -9.56 -37.25 7.03
CA GLY A 730 -8.18 -37.23 6.50
C GLY A 730 -8.08 -36.55 5.14
N VAL A 731 -9.04 -35.69 4.77
CA VAL A 731 -9.11 -35.00 3.49
C VAL A 731 -8.61 -33.57 3.66
N TYR A 732 -7.62 -33.19 2.85
CA TYR A 732 -7.05 -31.85 2.86
C TYR A 732 -7.01 -31.29 1.45
N ASP A 733 -7.41 -30.03 1.34
CA ASP A 733 -7.31 -29.25 0.12
C ASP A 733 -5.92 -28.67 -0.04
N SER A 734 -5.46 -28.65 -1.29
CA SER A 734 -4.35 -27.78 -1.63
C SER A 734 -4.83 -26.36 -1.76
N LEU A 735 -4.02 -25.41 -1.30
CA LEU A 735 -4.31 -23.98 -1.29
C LEU A 735 -4.26 -23.38 -2.70
N ARG A 736 -5.08 -23.86 -3.63
CA ARG A 736 -5.12 -23.36 -5.02
C ARG A 736 -5.71 -21.96 -5.08
N VAL A 737 -5.26 -21.19 -6.05
CA VAL A 737 -5.74 -19.82 -6.32
C VAL A 737 -5.74 -19.54 -7.82
N VAL A 738 -6.62 -18.63 -8.26
CA VAL A 738 -6.81 -18.25 -9.68
C VAL A 738 -6.55 -16.75 -9.84
N PRO A 739 -5.30 -16.32 -10.07
CA PRO A 739 -4.96 -14.91 -10.24
C PRO A 739 -5.45 -14.30 -11.55
N ASN A 740 -5.54 -15.09 -12.63
CA ASN A 740 -6.20 -14.65 -13.86
C ASN A 740 -7.51 -15.40 -13.99
N ARG A 741 -8.62 -14.67 -13.82
CA ARG A 741 -9.94 -15.25 -14.01
C ARG A 741 -10.17 -15.58 -15.49
N ARG A 742 -11.20 -16.39 -15.74
CA ARG A 742 -11.71 -16.55 -17.11
C ARG A 742 -12.19 -15.18 -17.64
N ARG A 743 -11.72 -14.82 -18.84
CA ARG A 743 -12.06 -13.58 -19.55
C ARG A 743 -12.72 -13.86 -20.89
N PHE A 744 -13.38 -12.84 -21.42
CA PHE A 744 -14.01 -12.87 -22.74
C PHE A 744 -13.57 -11.64 -23.53
N ALA A 745 -13.19 -11.83 -24.79
CA ALA A 745 -13.07 -10.72 -25.74
C ALA A 745 -14.45 -10.18 -26.12
N ARG A 746 -14.47 -8.98 -26.71
CA ARG A 746 -15.72 -8.35 -27.19
C ARG A 746 -16.41 -9.17 -28.28
N ASP A 747 -15.65 -9.94 -29.06
CA ASP A 747 -16.19 -10.85 -30.09
C ASP A 747 -16.76 -12.17 -29.53
N GLY A 748 -16.65 -12.39 -28.22
CA GLY A 748 -17.09 -13.61 -27.54
C GLY A 748 -16.01 -14.68 -27.38
N THR A 749 -14.77 -14.45 -27.83
CA THR A 749 -13.66 -15.38 -27.60
C THR A 749 -13.43 -15.57 -26.10
N GLU A 750 -13.55 -16.82 -25.63
CA GLU A 750 -13.31 -17.19 -24.24
C GLU A 750 -11.81 -17.46 -24.01
N PHE A 751 -11.21 -16.77 -23.04
CA PHE A 751 -9.86 -17.04 -22.55
C PHE A 751 -9.92 -17.81 -21.22
N PRO A 752 -9.16 -18.91 -21.09
CA PRO A 752 -9.22 -19.74 -19.91
C PRO A 752 -8.66 -19.00 -18.69
N ALA A 753 -9.13 -19.40 -17.50
CA ALA A 753 -8.51 -18.96 -16.26
C ALA A 753 -7.10 -19.56 -16.12
N LEU A 754 -6.22 -18.86 -15.42
CA LEU A 754 -4.87 -19.30 -15.05
C LEU A 754 -4.76 -19.36 -13.54
N GLY A 755 -4.26 -20.48 -13.02
CA GLY A 755 -4.19 -20.76 -11.59
C GLY A 755 -2.90 -21.48 -11.21
N TYR A 756 -2.60 -21.49 -9.92
CA TYR A 756 -1.50 -22.26 -9.35
C TYR A 756 -1.79 -22.72 -7.93
N ASP A 757 -0.92 -23.57 -7.40
CA ASP A 757 -1.04 -24.14 -6.08
C ASP A 757 -0.05 -23.47 -5.13
N ARG A 758 -0.48 -22.43 -4.40
CA ARG A 758 0.37 -21.73 -3.42
C ARG A 758 0.69 -22.58 -2.19
N GLY A 759 0.06 -23.76 -2.05
CA GLY A 759 0.43 -24.76 -1.05
C GLY A 759 1.76 -25.45 -1.37
N LEU A 760 2.17 -25.53 -2.64
CA LEU A 760 3.45 -26.10 -3.05
C LEU A 760 4.59 -25.13 -2.75
N LEU A 761 5.44 -25.46 -1.78
CA LEU A 761 6.51 -24.57 -1.35
C LEU A 761 7.73 -24.67 -2.26
N ARG A 762 8.24 -23.52 -2.70
CA ARG A 762 9.47 -23.43 -3.52
C ARG A 762 10.68 -23.94 -2.72
N ARG A 763 11.38 -24.94 -3.25
CA ARG A 763 12.68 -25.39 -2.71
C ARG A 763 13.77 -24.38 -3.08
N GLY A 764 14.69 -24.09 -2.17
CA GLY A 764 15.86 -23.28 -2.48
C GLY A 764 16.49 -22.62 -1.25
N ALA A 765 17.61 -21.94 -1.46
CA ALA A 765 18.24 -21.14 -0.42
C ALA A 765 17.46 -19.83 -0.16
N LEU A 766 17.75 -19.20 0.97
CA LEU A 766 17.30 -17.83 1.26
C LEU A 766 17.85 -16.85 0.21
N PRO A 767 17.10 -15.78 -0.14
CA PRO A 767 15.81 -15.37 0.44
C PRO A 767 14.58 -16.01 -0.22
N ASP A 768 14.70 -16.56 -1.44
CA ASP A 768 13.56 -17.01 -2.25
C ASP A 768 12.98 -18.36 -1.85
N GLY A 769 13.81 -19.27 -1.33
CA GLY A 769 13.42 -20.65 -1.03
C GLY A 769 12.71 -20.78 0.30
N LEU A 770 11.60 -21.54 0.32
CA LEU A 770 10.79 -21.78 1.50
C LEU A 770 11.17 -23.05 2.25
N TRP A 771 11.97 -23.92 1.65
CA TRP A 771 12.50 -25.07 2.35
C TRP A 771 13.83 -25.57 1.77
N GLU A 772 14.64 -26.12 2.65
CA GLU A 772 15.93 -26.73 2.36
C GLU A 772 16.06 -28.06 3.11
N ARG A 773 16.81 -29.00 2.52
CA ARG A 773 17.05 -30.32 3.10
C ARG A 773 18.51 -30.70 2.92
N ASP A 774 19.12 -31.19 3.99
CA ASP A 774 20.45 -31.79 4.02
C ASP A 774 20.33 -33.26 4.45
N GLU A 775 20.36 -34.14 3.46
CA GLU A 775 20.26 -35.59 3.67
C GLU A 775 21.46 -36.17 4.43
N ALA A 776 22.64 -35.55 4.30
CA ALA A 776 23.87 -36.06 4.91
C ALA A 776 23.87 -35.86 6.43
N ASN A 777 23.25 -34.78 6.90
CA ASN A 777 23.11 -34.46 8.32
C ASN A 777 21.70 -34.73 8.87
N GLY A 778 20.78 -35.18 8.02
CA GLY A 778 19.41 -35.49 8.40
C GLY A 778 18.60 -34.26 8.82
N VAL A 779 18.73 -33.13 8.12
CA VAL A 779 18.08 -31.86 8.48
C VAL A 779 17.08 -31.43 7.41
N LEU A 780 15.86 -31.11 7.83
CA LEU A 780 14.85 -30.42 7.02
C LEU A 780 14.48 -29.10 7.70
N GLU A 781 14.46 -28.01 6.94
CA GLU A 781 14.00 -26.71 7.40
C GLU A 781 12.94 -26.17 6.44
N VAL A 782 11.84 -25.67 7.00
CA VAL A 782 10.68 -25.16 6.27
C VAL A 782 10.28 -23.80 6.85
N ARG A 783 9.95 -22.85 5.98
CA ARG A 783 9.42 -21.53 6.29
C ARG A 783 8.04 -21.42 5.68
N ILE A 784 7.07 -21.03 6.48
CA ILE A 784 5.68 -20.97 6.10
C ILE A 784 5.22 -19.52 6.24
N PRO A 785 4.94 -18.82 5.13
CA PRO A 785 4.32 -17.50 5.19
C PRO A 785 3.07 -17.51 6.08
N TRP A 786 2.95 -16.53 6.96
CA TRP A 786 1.80 -16.42 7.88
C TRP A 786 0.45 -16.48 7.16
N GLY A 787 0.35 -15.82 6.00
CA GLY A 787 -0.87 -15.83 5.17
C GLY A 787 -1.27 -17.20 4.59
N LEU A 788 -0.38 -18.21 4.55
CA LEU A 788 -0.76 -19.58 4.16
C LEU A 788 -1.48 -20.33 5.30
N LEU A 789 -1.35 -19.84 6.53
CA LEU A 789 -1.95 -20.42 7.74
C LEU A 789 -3.15 -19.59 8.23
N ASN A 790 -3.69 -18.74 7.34
CA ASN A 790 -4.77 -17.79 7.62
C ASN A 790 -4.51 -16.89 8.84
N VAL A 791 -3.24 -16.61 9.15
CA VAL A 791 -2.87 -15.57 10.10
C VAL A 791 -3.07 -14.23 9.40
N THR A 792 -3.99 -13.42 9.93
CA THR A 792 -4.39 -12.13 9.37
C THR A 792 -3.57 -10.97 9.93
N ASP A 793 -3.08 -11.15 11.16
CA ASP A 793 -2.12 -10.26 11.81
C ASP A 793 -1.26 -11.07 12.81
N PRO A 794 -0.02 -11.45 12.44
CA PRO A 794 0.86 -12.17 13.34
C PRO A 794 1.30 -11.31 14.54
N SER A 795 1.25 -9.98 14.45
CA SER A 795 1.65 -9.08 15.53
C SER A 795 0.69 -9.14 16.73
N GLU A 796 -0.56 -9.55 16.53
CA GLU A 796 -1.57 -9.79 17.57
C GLU A 796 -1.92 -11.27 17.77
N ARG A 797 -1.27 -12.19 17.03
CA ARG A 797 -1.70 -13.59 16.93
C ARG A 797 -3.16 -13.74 16.48
N ARG A 798 -3.53 -12.97 15.47
CA ARG A 798 -4.88 -12.96 14.93
C ARG A 798 -4.97 -13.87 13.71
N VAL A 799 -6.01 -14.69 13.69
CA VAL A 799 -6.28 -15.66 12.62
C VAL A 799 -7.71 -15.53 12.11
N LEU A 800 -7.92 -15.94 10.87
CA LEU A 800 -9.23 -15.98 10.23
C LEU A 800 -10.15 -16.94 10.97
N GLN A 801 -11.31 -16.46 11.41
CA GLN A 801 -12.35 -17.26 12.07
C GLN A 801 -13.62 -16.42 12.16
N ASP A 802 -14.65 -16.81 11.42
CA ASP A 802 -15.95 -16.17 11.50
C ASP A 802 -16.65 -16.54 12.84
N PRO A 803 -17.32 -15.58 13.49
CA PRO A 803 -18.24 -15.84 14.59
C PRO A 803 -19.34 -16.84 14.22
N GLU A 804 -19.67 -17.75 15.15
CA GLU A 804 -20.77 -18.70 14.96
C GLU A 804 -22.11 -17.97 14.77
N GLY A 805 -22.83 -18.29 13.68
CA GLY A 805 -24.12 -17.70 13.37
C GLY A 805 -24.08 -16.35 12.64
N GLN A 806 -22.90 -15.84 12.28
CA GLN A 806 -22.79 -14.66 11.42
C GLN A 806 -23.30 -14.94 9.99
N VAL A 807 -24.05 -13.98 9.44
CA VAL A 807 -24.57 -13.93 8.06
C VAL A 807 -23.65 -13.01 7.23
N PRO A 808 -23.51 -13.18 5.89
CA PRO A 808 -22.36 -12.68 5.12
C PRO A 808 -22.19 -11.15 5.12
N GLY A 809 -20.92 -10.72 5.20
CA GLY A 809 -20.44 -9.36 5.01
C GLY A 809 -18.92 -9.41 4.86
N ASP A 810 -18.21 -9.15 5.96
CA ASP A 810 -16.75 -9.24 6.04
C ASP A 810 -16.30 -10.53 6.74
N PHE A 811 -15.05 -10.94 6.50
CA PHE A 811 -14.42 -12.03 7.23
C PHE A 811 -14.21 -11.66 8.71
N GLY A 812 -14.48 -12.61 9.59
CA GLY A 812 -14.19 -12.51 11.02
C GLY A 812 -12.78 -12.98 11.37
N THR A 813 -12.32 -12.57 12.55
CA THR A 813 -11.04 -13.01 13.11
C THR A 813 -11.15 -13.31 14.59
N THR A 814 -10.23 -14.12 15.09
CA THR A 814 -10.03 -14.34 16.54
C THR A 814 -8.55 -14.26 16.90
N THR A 815 -8.25 -13.89 18.14
CA THR A 815 -6.91 -13.98 18.72
C THR A 815 -6.69 -15.38 19.29
N VAL A 816 -5.46 -15.90 19.17
CA VAL A 816 -5.08 -17.24 19.64
C VAL A 816 -3.84 -17.20 20.53
N ASP A 817 -3.71 -18.19 21.41
CA ASP A 817 -2.57 -18.28 22.33
C ASP A 817 -1.26 -18.68 21.62
N GLY A 818 -1.37 -19.35 20.48
CA GLY A 818 -0.25 -19.90 19.71
C GLY A 818 -0.73 -21.01 18.77
N VAL A 819 0.21 -21.72 18.14
CA VAL A 819 -0.08 -22.89 17.30
C VAL A 819 0.16 -24.16 18.09
N ARG A 820 -0.81 -25.07 18.16
CA ARG A 820 -0.59 -26.41 18.70
C ARG A 820 -0.07 -27.31 17.58
N ILE A 821 1.07 -27.96 17.83
CA ILE A 821 1.81 -28.66 16.78
C ILE A 821 1.85 -30.15 17.09
N VAL A 822 1.38 -30.98 16.17
CA VAL A 822 1.54 -32.44 16.19
C VAL A 822 2.37 -32.87 14.98
N ALA A 823 3.02 -34.03 15.05
CA ALA A 823 3.82 -34.50 13.92
C ALA A 823 3.70 -36.01 13.73
N ALA A 824 3.94 -36.48 12.51
CA ALA A 824 4.09 -37.89 12.20
C ALA A 824 5.25 -38.10 11.22
N ALA A 825 6.14 -39.03 11.52
CA ALA A 825 7.22 -39.46 10.63
C ALA A 825 7.01 -40.91 10.22
N ARG A 826 7.23 -41.20 8.95
CA ARG A 826 7.10 -42.55 8.40
C ARG A 826 8.33 -43.39 8.71
N GLU A 827 8.12 -44.60 9.20
CA GLU A 827 9.15 -45.59 9.54
C GLU A 827 8.76 -46.95 8.95
N GLY A 828 9.28 -47.26 7.75
CA GLY A 828 8.84 -48.41 6.98
C GLY A 828 7.36 -48.30 6.58
N SER A 829 6.54 -49.26 7.04
CA SER A 829 5.08 -49.25 6.86
C SER A 829 4.32 -48.59 8.03
N ALA A 830 5.01 -48.27 9.12
CA ALA A 830 4.40 -47.68 10.31
C ALA A 830 4.60 -46.15 10.34
N TRP A 831 3.85 -45.50 11.23
CA TRP A 831 3.94 -44.06 11.49
C TRP A 831 4.25 -43.82 12.96
N ARG A 832 5.26 -43.01 13.22
CA ARG A 832 5.59 -42.53 14.56
C ARG A 832 5.00 -41.15 14.75
N GLN A 833 4.26 -40.92 15.83
CA GLN A 833 3.56 -39.67 16.10
C GLN A 833 4.07 -38.95 17.35
N TRP A 834 4.00 -37.63 17.32
CA TRP A 834 4.27 -36.74 18.45
C TRP A 834 3.04 -35.87 18.76
N PRO A 835 2.68 -35.72 20.06
CA PRO A 835 3.35 -36.30 21.22
C PRO A 835 3.16 -37.82 21.29
N ALA A 836 4.21 -38.55 21.70
CA ALA A 836 4.19 -40.02 21.74
C ALA A 836 3.15 -40.59 22.71
N SER A 837 2.70 -39.79 23.69
CA SER A 837 1.66 -40.18 24.65
C SER A 837 0.26 -40.23 24.04
N GLY A 838 0.03 -39.57 22.89
CA GLY A 838 -1.29 -39.43 22.30
C GLY A 838 -2.27 -38.60 23.14
N ARG A 839 -1.81 -37.85 24.14
CA ARG A 839 -2.65 -37.02 25.02
C ARG A 839 -2.63 -35.56 24.59
N ALA A 840 -3.80 -34.91 24.54
CA ALA A 840 -3.94 -33.49 24.22
C ALA A 840 -3.11 -32.57 25.14
N ALA A 841 -2.98 -32.92 26.43
CA ALA A 841 -2.20 -32.14 27.39
C ALA A 841 -0.69 -32.13 27.11
N ASP A 842 -0.17 -33.06 26.31
CA ASP A 842 1.24 -33.14 25.96
C ASP A 842 1.53 -32.54 24.57
N VAL A 843 0.51 -32.01 23.88
CA VAL A 843 0.70 -31.34 22.59
C VAL A 843 1.43 -30.03 22.81
N ALA A 844 2.53 -29.83 22.07
CA ALA A 844 3.32 -28.62 22.15
C ALA A 844 2.55 -27.42 21.63
N LEU A 845 2.42 -26.39 22.46
CA LEU A 845 1.92 -25.06 22.07
C LEU A 845 3.12 -24.16 21.76
N PHE A 846 3.24 -23.75 20.50
CA PHE A 846 4.21 -22.74 20.07
C PHE A 846 3.55 -21.36 20.09
N ALA A 847 3.87 -20.55 21.10
CA ALA A 847 3.44 -19.16 21.21
C ALA A 847 4.56 -18.23 20.71
N TRP A 848 4.27 -17.39 19.71
CA TRP A 848 5.24 -16.42 19.18
C TRP A 848 5.06 -15.02 19.79
N PRO A 849 6.09 -14.17 19.92
CA PRO A 849 5.93 -12.83 20.48
C PRO A 849 4.91 -11.99 19.70
N THR A 850 4.14 -11.16 20.40
CA THR A 850 3.37 -10.06 19.79
C THR A 850 4.22 -8.80 19.68
N TRP A 851 3.86 -7.85 18.82
CA TRP A 851 4.61 -6.61 18.65
C TRP A 851 3.74 -5.45 18.17
N GLU A 852 4.19 -4.22 18.46
CA GLU A 852 3.64 -2.97 17.90
C GLU A 852 4.66 -2.26 17.00
N GLU A 853 5.91 -2.72 17.00
CA GLU A 853 7.01 -2.25 16.15
C GLU A 853 7.74 -3.49 15.62
N PRO A 854 7.72 -3.76 14.30
CA PRO A 854 8.38 -4.92 13.74
C PRO A 854 9.90 -4.77 13.75
N LYS A 855 10.61 -5.90 13.83
CA LYS A 855 12.04 -5.91 13.49
C LYS A 855 12.19 -6.11 11.99
N TRP A 856 13.17 -5.42 11.44
CA TRP A 856 13.49 -5.51 10.02
C TRP A 856 14.95 -5.13 9.78
N ARG A 857 15.44 -5.46 8.58
CA ARG A 857 16.74 -5.03 8.08
C ARG A 857 16.68 -4.71 6.60
N ALA A 858 17.39 -3.66 6.19
CA ALA A 858 17.54 -3.34 4.78
C ALA A 858 18.63 -4.20 4.14
N ARG A 859 18.38 -4.69 2.92
CA ARG A 859 19.36 -5.42 2.11
C ARG A 859 19.25 -5.03 0.64
N GLU A 860 20.39 -4.77 0.00
CA GLU A 860 20.43 -4.53 -1.45
C GLU A 860 20.06 -5.81 -2.22
N ARG A 861 19.12 -5.71 -3.17
CA ARG A 861 18.76 -6.80 -4.08
C ARG A 861 19.60 -6.77 -5.37
N PRO A 862 19.76 -7.91 -6.08
CA PRO A 862 20.46 -7.99 -7.36
C PRO A 862 19.99 -6.96 -8.42
N VAL A 863 18.71 -6.55 -8.38
CA VAL A 863 18.16 -5.54 -9.29
C VAL A 863 18.89 -4.19 -9.21
N TYR A 864 19.42 -3.80 -8.04
CA TYR A 864 20.24 -2.58 -7.92
C TYR A 864 21.48 -2.65 -8.82
N GLY A 865 22.17 -3.79 -8.80
CA GLY A 865 23.33 -4.05 -9.66
C GLY A 865 22.96 -4.07 -11.15
N ALA A 866 21.82 -4.67 -11.50
CA ALA A 866 21.33 -4.73 -12.87
C ALA A 866 20.94 -3.33 -13.40
N MET A 867 20.23 -2.54 -12.60
CA MET A 867 19.89 -1.15 -12.91
C MET A 867 21.12 -0.28 -13.08
N ARG A 868 22.14 -0.48 -12.24
CA ARG A 868 23.42 0.22 -12.38
C ARG A 868 24.08 -0.02 -13.73
N GLU A 869 23.99 -1.23 -14.27
CA GLU A 869 24.54 -1.54 -15.59
C GLU A 869 23.70 -0.89 -16.69
N VAL A 870 22.36 -1.05 -16.65
CA VAL A 870 21.48 -0.48 -17.68
C VAL A 870 21.53 1.03 -17.71
N PHE A 871 21.47 1.71 -16.57
CA PHE A 871 21.51 3.17 -16.52
C PHE A 871 22.83 3.79 -17.02
N ARG A 872 23.91 3.01 -17.09
CA ARG A 872 25.18 3.43 -17.69
C ARG A 872 25.19 3.35 -19.22
N THR A 873 24.32 2.54 -19.82
CA THR A 873 24.26 2.36 -21.29
C THR A 873 23.25 3.27 -21.95
N LEU A 874 22.15 3.63 -21.27
CA LEU A 874 21.11 4.50 -21.82
C LEU A 874 21.64 5.92 -22.11
N ARG A 875 21.29 6.46 -23.27
CA ARG A 875 21.65 7.81 -23.74
C ARG A 875 20.43 8.51 -24.31
N PRO A 876 20.38 9.85 -24.31
CA PRO A 876 19.37 10.59 -25.05
C PRO A 876 19.40 10.28 -26.54
N ALA A 877 18.23 10.29 -27.18
CA ALA A 877 18.11 10.14 -28.62
C ALA A 877 18.94 11.21 -29.35
N GLY A 878 19.76 10.80 -30.33
CA GLY A 878 20.63 11.69 -31.11
C GLY A 878 22.11 11.71 -30.67
N GLU A 879 22.45 11.18 -29.49
CA GLU A 879 23.85 10.89 -29.11
C GLU A 879 24.27 9.51 -29.65
N ALA A 880 24.35 9.37 -30.99
CA ALA A 880 24.98 8.17 -31.57
C ALA A 880 26.44 8.10 -31.10
N GLY A 881 26.81 6.98 -30.49
CA GLY A 881 28.11 6.76 -29.85
C GLY A 881 29.29 7.13 -30.74
N GLY A 882 29.96 8.22 -30.39
CA GLY A 882 31.31 8.50 -30.87
C GLY A 882 32.28 7.48 -30.26
N GLY A 883 32.50 6.38 -31.00
CA GLY A 883 33.66 5.49 -30.84
C GLY A 883 33.60 4.47 -29.71
N ARG A 884 33.45 3.20 -30.07
CA ARG A 884 34.39 2.17 -29.64
C ARG A 884 34.96 1.47 -30.86
#